data_AF-A0A6B1EJC6-F1
#
_entry.id   AF-A0A6B1EJC6-F1
#
_cell.length_a   1.000
_cell.length_b   1.000
_cell.length_c   1.000
_cell.angle_alpha   90.00
_cell.angle_beta   90.00
_cell.angle_gamma   90.00
#
_symmetry.space_group_name_H-M   'P 1'
#
loop_
_entity.id
_entity.type
_entity.pdbx_description
1 polymer ?
#
loop_
_entity_poly.entity_id
_entity_poly.type
_entity_poly.pdbx_seq_one_letter_code
_entity_poly.pdbx_strand_id
1 'polypeptide(L)'
;MPQETAASGGFGPHNADVSKLIEPSIRTALPHYLPLGVFPLILAAAAYGGWWLLPPFLFFAAATPLDRALGLDGRNMDPARAPGRRLIWHNLPVWCWAFLWPVTLVFGLWQILVASPFAIWENVILAIILTMEAQAVFIVGHELVHRRTPWERRWGEFLLASASYPQYATEHVYIHHAQVGTPHDVGSAPKGESFWSYFPKEIVSNLTNSWKMASQLLARRRLPVWHYSNPFWRYGVYIAFWYGLVFWMGGIWAVLVFVFLGFGCVFSMKISNYLQHYGLRRVLLPNGRWEKVAPRHSWSADWKFSNWMFFNMQRHADHHALASRPYPLLQITGADESPFLPGTYSDLMNIVLRPKRWFEKMDPLVDQWRKHFYPEIDDWSAYDSPVAAARPEHLSAIIEIFGSAPRLARWIERNPELLDNLKDPEFTDLDLPRGFMSDPEVESIARRGLARVYWTFEMSVEEMKGLIAEIPATDANDTAEVVRNWSNDKAFQIGMHVVRGNLSADEARTALSNLAEVSIATVLASVVADFVDRRGPVSEGGAAAILLGDLAGREAHPGVAADFLFVHDGPGDGGRLCALFLDKLTGLTQNSLLFSPVPHGTERCVVLPSSDLAEHCRSVGAARGPDLTRARCVFETGDSRIGGRFDEVRRDVLSEWGASTVAETAPDAEAELDAFLTRA
;
A
#
# COMPACT_ATOMS: atom_id res chain seq x y z
N MET A 1 -48.63 -8.69 -4.69
CA MET A 1 -48.13 -8.51 -6.07
C MET A 1 -46.91 -9.39 -6.24
N PRO A 2 -46.74 -10.08 -7.37
CA PRO A 2 -45.64 -11.03 -7.55
C PRO A 2 -44.30 -10.30 -7.52
N GLN A 3 -43.32 -10.91 -6.84
CA GLN A 3 -41.92 -10.51 -6.90
C GLN A 3 -41.46 -10.53 -8.37
N GLU A 4 -41.19 -9.36 -8.93
CA GLU A 4 -40.36 -9.26 -10.13
C GLU A 4 -38.98 -9.79 -9.77
N THR A 5 -38.69 -10.96 -10.33
CA THR A 5 -37.37 -11.54 -10.40
C THR A 5 -36.47 -10.53 -11.09
N ALA A 6 -35.64 -9.85 -10.30
CA ALA A 6 -34.55 -9.04 -10.81
C ALA A 6 -33.76 -9.92 -11.78
N ALA A 7 -33.79 -9.51 -13.05
CA ALA A 7 -33.11 -10.20 -14.12
C ALA A 7 -31.67 -10.49 -13.72
N SER A 8 -31.31 -11.77 -13.72
CA SER A 8 -29.96 -12.30 -13.61
C SER A 8 -29.12 -11.74 -14.77
N GLY A 9 -28.60 -10.53 -14.60
CA GLY A 9 -27.55 -9.96 -15.45
C GLY A 9 -26.26 -10.73 -15.17
N GLY A 10 -26.09 -11.86 -15.84
CA GLY A 10 -24.90 -12.71 -15.71
C GLY A 10 -23.62 -11.92 -15.97
N PHE A 11 -22.64 -12.12 -15.10
CA PHE A 11 -21.27 -11.65 -15.25
C PHE A 11 -20.64 -12.26 -16.51
N GLY A 12 -20.84 -11.60 -17.66
CA GLY A 12 -20.41 -12.09 -18.98
C GLY A 12 -21.20 -13.30 -19.49
N PRO A 13 -21.05 -13.66 -20.79
CA PRO A 13 -21.76 -14.78 -21.41
C PRO A 13 -21.10 -16.11 -21.05
N HIS A 14 -20.97 -16.43 -19.76
CA HIS A 14 -20.27 -17.62 -19.31
C HIS A 14 -21.22 -18.84 -19.26
N ASN A 15 -21.63 -19.34 -20.42
CA ASN A 15 -22.51 -20.50 -20.58
C ASN A 15 -21.75 -21.84 -20.59
N ALA A 16 -20.83 -22.04 -19.65
CA ALA A 16 -20.21 -23.35 -19.47
C ALA A 16 -21.14 -24.25 -18.65
N ASP A 17 -21.46 -25.45 -19.14
CA ASP A 17 -22.31 -26.42 -18.45
C ASP A 17 -21.56 -27.04 -17.25
N VAL A 18 -21.62 -26.36 -16.11
CA VAL A 18 -21.00 -26.74 -14.82
C VAL A 18 -21.67 -27.93 -14.14
N SER A 19 -22.81 -28.41 -14.65
CA SER A 19 -23.57 -29.52 -14.05
C SER A 19 -23.00 -30.92 -14.36
N LYS A 20 -22.10 -31.01 -15.35
CA LYS A 20 -21.58 -32.30 -15.82
C LYS A 20 -20.42 -32.80 -14.97
N LEU A 21 -20.74 -33.73 -14.08
CA LEU A 21 -19.75 -34.54 -13.39
C LEU A 21 -19.22 -35.67 -14.29
N ILE A 22 -17.90 -35.78 -14.40
CA ILE A 22 -17.18 -36.84 -15.12
C ILE A 22 -16.40 -37.71 -14.16
N GLU A 23 -16.28 -39.00 -14.49
CA GLU A 23 -15.51 -39.95 -13.69
C GLU A 23 -14.01 -39.98 -14.11
N PRO A 24 -13.10 -40.23 -13.15
CA PRO A 24 -11.68 -40.40 -13.45
C PRO A 24 -11.45 -41.65 -14.33
N SER A 25 -10.89 -41.45 -15.51
CA SER A 25 -10.51 -42.53 -16.43
C SER A 25 -9.27 -42.15 -17.24
N ILE A 26 -8.64 -43.14 -17.88
CA ILE A 26 -7.54 -42.87 -18.82
C ILE A 26 -8.00 -41.99 -20.00
N ARG A 27 -9.26 -42.12 -20.43
CA ARG A 27 -9.84 -41.30 -21.51
C ARG A 27 -9.94 -39.84 -21.12
N THR A 28 -10.30 -39.56 -19.87
CA THR A 28 -10.37 -38.19 -19.35
C THR A 28 -8.98 -37.63 -19.03
N ALA A 29 -7.97 -38.48 -18.79
CA ALA A 29 -6.59 -38.08 -18.58
C ALA A 29 -5.82 -37.78 -19.88
N LEU A 30 -6.14 -38.48 -20.98
CA LEU A 30 -5.40 -38.46 -22.23
C LEU A 30 -5.08 -37.04 -22.77
N PRO A 31 -5.99 -36.04 -22.71
CA PRO A 31 -5.68 -34.70 -23.19
C PRO A 31 -4.50 -34.03 -22.45
N HIS A 32 -4.29 -34.35 -21.18
CA HIS A 32 -3.19 -33.82 -20.37
C HIS A 32 -1.82 -34.43 -20.71
N TYR A 33 -1.77 -35.46 -21.56
CA TYR A 33 -0.51 -36.00 -22.10
C TYR A 33 -0.06 -35.29 -23.37
N LEU A 34 -0.97 -34.66 -24.12
CA LEU A 34 -0.64 -33.93 -25.35
C LEU A 34 0.47 -32.88 -25.12
N PRO A 35 0.44 -32.09 -24.03
CA PRO A 35 1.49 -31.11 -23.77
C PRO A 35 2.91 -31.69 -23.58
N LEU A 36 3.04 -32.96 -23.19
CA LEU A 36 4.35 -33.62 -23.07
C LEU A 36 5.09 -33.69 -24.41
N GLY A 37 4.38 -33.53 -25.53
CA GLY A 37 4.97 -33.42 -26.86
C GLY A 37 5.92 -32.22 -27.01
N VAL A 38 5.88 -31.22 -26.13
CA VAL A 38 6.81 -30.10 -26.16
C VAL A 38 8.26 -30.52 -25.90
N PHE A 39 8.48 -31.50 -25.03
CA PHE A 39 9.83 -31.98 -24.66
C PHE A 39 10.66 -32.48 -25.85
N PRO A 40 10.19 -33.45 -26.66
CA PRO A 40 10.94 -33.87 -27.84
C PRO A 40 11.12 -32.74 -28.87
N LEU A 41 10.19 -31.78 -28.94
CA LEU A 41 10.35 -30.60 -29.81
C LEU A 41 11.49 -29.69 -29.32
N ILE A 42 11.58 -29.43 -28.01
CA ILE A 42 12.67 -28.65 -27.42
C ILE A 42 14.00 -29.37 -27.59
N LEU A 43 14.05 -30.70 -27.37
CA LEU A 43 15.28 -31.48 -27.56
C LEU A 43 15.74 -31.46 -29.02
N ALA A 44 14.82 -31.56 -29.99
CA ALA A 44 15.15 -31.43 -31.41
C ALA A 44 15.63 -30.01 -31.74
N ALA A 45 14.98 -28.97 -31.19
CA ALA A 45 15.39 -27.58 -31.34
C ALA A 45 16.82 -27.35 -30.82
N ALA A 46 17.11 -27.88 -29.63
CA ALA A 46 18.43 -27.79 -29.01
C ALA A 46 19.49 -28.65 -29.71
N ALA A 47 19.11 -29.72 -30.42
CA ALA A 47 20.05 -30.56 -31.15
C ALA A 47 20.39 -30.03 -32.56
N TYR A 48 19.41 -29.44 -33.25
CA TYR A 48 19.53 -29.13 -34.67
C TYR A 48 19.46 -27.64 -35.02
N GLY A 49 18.95 -26.78 -34.12
CA GLY A 49 18.79 -25.36 -34.39
C GLY A 49 17.90 -25.05 -35.61
N GLY A 50 18.06 -23.86 -36.18
CA GLY A 50 17.39 -23.41 -37.39
C GLY A 50 15.86 -23.55 -37.31
N TRP A 51 15.28 -24.22 -38.31
CA TRP A 51 13.83 -24.44 -38.38
C TRP A 51 13.26 -25.28 -37.24
N TRP A 52 14.09 -26.04 -36.51
CA TRP A 52 13.64 -26.82 -35.36
C TRP A 52 13.31 -25.97 -34.14
N LEU A 53 13.72 -24.68 -34.11
CA LEU A 53 13.31 -23.73 -33.07
C LEU A 53 11.83 -23.32 -33.20
N LEU A 54 11.25 -23.43 -34.40
CA LEU A 54 9.89 -22.96 -34.69
C LEU A 54 8.80 -23.82 -34.03
N PRO A 55 8.80 -25.17 -34.11
CA PRO A 55 7.75 -25.99 -33.50
C PRO A 55 7.50 -25.78 -32.00
N PRO A 56 8.51 -25.79 -31.10
CA PRO A 56 8.26 -25.54 -29.67
C PRO A 56 7.80 -24.10 -29.40
N PHE A 57 8.30 -23.11 -30.17
CA PHE A 57 7.82 -21.73 -30.07
C PHE A 57 6.33 -21.63 -30.46
N LEU A 58 5.94 -22.25 -31.57
CA LEU A 58 4.56 -22.30 -32.02
C LEU A 58 3.66 -23.06 -31.05
N PHE A 59 4.14 -24.11 -30.40
CA PHE A 59 3.38 -24.86 -29.40
C PHE A 59 2.86 -23.94 -28.28
N PHE A 60 3.71 -23.06 -27.74
CA PHE A 60 3.28 -22.11 -26.72
C PHE A 60 2.45 -20.95 -27.31
N ALA A 61 2.84 -20.43 -28.48
CA ALA A 61 2.12 -19.33 -29.13
C ALA A 61 0.70 -19.74 -29.59
N ALA A 62 0.48 -21.04 -29.86
CA ALA A 62 -0.80 -21.58 -30.30
C ALA A 62 -1.84 -21.71 -29.18
N ALA A 63 -1.48 -21.50 -27.91
CA ALA A 63 -2.41 -21.68 -26.80
C ALA A 63 -3.69 -20.84 -26.93
N THR A 64 -3.58 -19.54 -27.19
CA THR A 64 -4.75 -18.65 -27.35
C THR A 64 -5.60 -18.98 -28.58
N PRO A 65 -5.03 -19.17 -29.79
CA PRO A 65 -5.79 -19.64 -30.94
C PRO A 65 -6.54 -20.96 -30.69
N LEU A 66 -5.89 -21.93 -30.03
CA LEU A 66 -6.49 -23.22 -29.72
C LEU A 66 -7.60 -23.10 -28.66
N ASP A 67 -7.41 -22.26 -27.65
CA ASP A 67 -8.46 -21.97 -26.67
C ASP A 67 -9.69 -21.34 -27.31
N ARG A 68 -9.51 -20.37 -28.21
CA ARG A 68 -10.62 -19.77 -28.97
C ARG A 68 -11.30 -20.77 -29.89
N ALA A 69 -10.56 -21.71 -30.47
CA ALA A 69 -11.11 -22.72 -31.37
C ALA A 69 -11.82 -23.86 -30.62
N LEU A 70 -11.28 -24.31 -29.49
CA LEU A 70 -11.80 -25.44 -28.70
C LEU A 70 -12.84 -25.02 -27.67
N GLY A 71 -12.88 -23.73 -27.31
CA GLY A 71 -13.83 -23.13 -26.39
C GLY A 71 -13.52 -23.44 -24.92
N LEU A 72 -14.57 -23.37 -24.11
CA LEU A 72 -14.53 -23.53 -22.66
C LEU A 72 -14.78 -25.00 -22.24
N ASP A 73 -14.30 -25.39 -21.06
CA ASP A 73 -14.51 -26.73 -20.48
C ASP A 73 -15.04 -26.67 -19.05
N GLY A 74 -16.37 -26.56 -18.92
CA GLY A 74 -17.11 -26.57 -17.65
C GLY A 74 -17.22 -27.93 -16.96
N ARG A 75 -16.68 -29.02 -17.52
CA ARG A 75 -16.83 -30.37 -16.94
C ARG A 75 -16.04 -30.49 -15.63
N ASN A 76 -16.66 -31.06 -14.62
CA ASN A 76 -16.07 -31.22 -13.30
C ASN A 76 -15.82 -32.69 -13.00
N MET A 77 -14.65 -33.04 -12.48
CA MET A 77 -14.39 -34.42 -12.05
C MET A 77 -14.93 -34.66 -10.66
N ASP A 78 -15.74 -35.70 -10.46
CA ASP A 78 -16.36 -35.99 -9.15
C ASP A 78 -15.32 -36.37 -8.09
N PRO A 79 -15.10 -35.53 -7.05
CA PRO A 79 -14.13 -35.82 -5.99
C PRO A 79 -14.52 -37.02 -5.13
N ALA A 80 -15.81 -37.32 -4.98
CA ALA A 80 -16.31 -38.41 -4.13
C ALA A 80 -16.06 -39.79 -4.77
N ARG A 81 -15.93 -39.85 -6.09
CA ARG A 81 -15.68 -41.09 -6.86
C ARG A 81 -14.23 -41.30 -7.28
N ALA A 82 -13.31 -40.46 -6.77
CA ALA A 82 -11.90 -40.46 -7.14
C ALA A 82 -10.95 -40.79 -5.96
N PRO A 83 -11.00 -42.00 -5.35
CA PRO A 83 -9.99 -42.38 -4.36
C PRO A 83 -8.60 -42.37 -4.99
N GLY A 84 -7.57 -41.90 -4.26
CA GLY A 84 -6.25 -41.55 -4.80
C GLY A 84 -5.54 -42.59 -5.69
N ARG A 85 -5.88 -43.89 -5.56
CA ARG A 85 -5.41 -44.96 -6.47
C ARG A 85 -5.93 -44.84 -7.91
N ARG A 86 -7.08 -44.20 -8.15
CA ARG A 86 -7.68 -44.03 -9.49
C ARG A 86 -7.16 -42.80 -10.25
N LEU A 87 -6.47 -41.89 -9.57
CA LEU A 87 -5.90 -40.67 -10.18
C LEU A 87 -4.51 -40.88 -10.80
N ILE A 88 -3.97 -42.11 -10.81
CA ILE A 88 -2.63 -42.38 -11.32
C ILE A 88 -2.45 -41.89 -12.77
N TRP A 89 -3.46 -42.09 -13.63
CA TRP A 89 -3.44 -41.63 -15.03
C TRP A 89 -3.42 -40.10 -15.14
N HIS A 90 -3.96 -39.39 -14.16
CA HIS A 90 -3.97 -37.93 -14.13
C HIS A 90 -2.71 -37.33 -13.48
N ASN A 91 -2.09 -38.06 -12.56
CA ASN A 91 -0.82 -37.65 -11.95
C ASN A 91 0.39 -37.96 -12.84
N LEU A 92 0.33 -39.02 -13.66
CA LEU A 92 1.44 -39.43 -14.53
C LEU A 92 1.95 -38.30 -15.45
N PRO A 93 1.11 -37.51 -16.15
CA PRO A 93 1.64 -36.44 -16.98
C PRO A 93 2.30 -35.32 -16.17
N VAL A 94 1.79 -35.00 -14.97
CA VAL A 94 2.46 -34.06 -14.04
C VAL A 94 3.83 -34.58 -13.64
N TRP A 95 3.96 -35.86 -13.29
CA TRP A 95 5.23 -36.49 -12.94
C TRP A 95 6.18 -36.57 -14.14
N CYS A 96 5.70 -36.99 -15.33
CA CYS A 96 6.50 -37.02 -16.54
C CYS A 96 7.08 -35.64 -16.85
N TRP A 97 6.26 -34.59 -16.77
CA TRP A 97 6.71 -33.22 -16.96
C TRP A 97 7.79 -32.85 -15.93
N ALA A 98 7.54 -33.16 -14.66
CA ALA A 98 8.47 -32.91 -13.56
C ALA A 98 9.83 -33.61 -13.73
N PHE A 99 9.88 -34.82 -14.30
CA PHE A 99 11.12 -35.57 -14.49
C PHE A 99 11.83 -35.27 -15.81
N LEU A 100 11.10 -34.87 -16.87
CA LEU A 100 11.67 -34.49 -18.16
C LEU A 100 12.34 -33.11 -18.12
N TRP A 101 11.88 -32.21 -17.25
CA TRP A 101 12.41 -30.85 -17.16
C TRP A 101 13.91 -30.79 -16.86
N PRO A 102 14.45 -31.40 -15.77
CA PRO A 102 15.88 -31.27 -15.47
C PRO A 102 16.78 -31.73 -16.63
N VAL A 103 16.41 -32.81 -17.32
CA VAL A 103 17.16 -33.31 -18.47
C VAL A 103 17.12 -32.30 -19.63
N THR A 104 15.94 -31.75 -19.91
CA THR A 104 15.73 -30.81 -21.01
C THR A 104 16.42 -29.46 -20.75
N LEU A 105 16.31 -28.94 -19.53
CA LEU A 105 16.99 -27.72 -19.10
C LEU A 105 18.51 -27.87 -19.20
N VAL A 106 19.06 -28.96 -18.63
CA VAL A 106 20.51 -29.21 -18.65
C VAL A 106 21.02 -29.37 -20.08
N PHE A 107 20.31 -30.11 -20.93
CA PHE A 107 20.69 -30.25 -22.33
C PHE A 107 20.62 -28.91 -23.07
N GLY A 108 19.53 -28.17 -22.95
CA GLY A 108 19.37 -26.87 -23.60
C GLY A 108 20.42 -25.85 -23.15
N LEU A 109 20.71 -25.77 -21.84
CA LEU A 109 21.78 -24.93 -21.30
C LEU A 109 23.16 -25.37 -21.78
N TRP A 110 23.43 -26.67 -21.87
CA TRP A 110 24.68 -27.17 -22.42
C TRP A 110 24.88 -26.73 -23.87
N GLN A 111 23.82 -26.75 -24.69
CA GLN A 111 23.87 -26.29 -26.08
C GLN A 111 24.16 -24.79 -26.16
N ILE A 112 23.51 -23.98 -25.31
CA ILE A 112 23.72 -22.52 -25.29
C ILE A 112 25.11 -22.14 -24.76
N LEU A 113 25.57 -22.79 -23.69
CA LEU A 113 26.69 -22.31 -22.88
C LEU A 113 28.01 -23.02 -23.16
N VAL A 114 27.98 -24.27 -23.61
CA VAL A 114 29.19 -25.11 -23.72
C VAL A 114 29.44 -25.52 -25.16
N ALA A 115 28.50 -26.23 -25.77
CA ALA A 115 28.66 -26.69 -27.15
C ALA A 115 28.63 -25.50 -28.12
N SER A 116 27.75 -24.52 -27.84
CA SER A 116 27.51 -23.31 -28.63
C SER A 116 27.53 -23.56 -30.15
N PRO A 117 26.78 -24.56 -30.67
CA PRO A 117 26.82 -24.89 -32.09
C PRO A 117 26.07 -23.86 -32.96
N PHE A 118 25.35 -22.92 -32.34
CA PHE A 118 24.37 -22.06 -32.99
C PHE A 118 24.79 -20.59 -33.06
N ALA A 119 24.15 -19.85 -33.95
CA ALA A 119 24.25 -18.40 -33.98
C ALA A 119 23.65 -17.77 -32.70
N ILE A 120 24.07 -16.56 -32.36
CA ILE A 120 23.62 -15.85 -31.14
C ILE A 120 22.08 -15.75 -31.08
N TRP A 121 21.43 -15.47 -32.21
CA TRP A 121 19.96 -15.34 -32.25
C TRP A 121 19.25 -16.68 -31.98
N GLU A 122 19.81 -17.80 -32.42
CA GLU A 122 19.28 -19.15 -32.15
C GLU A 122 19.39 -19.47 -30.67
N ASN A 123 20.52 -19.15 -30.05
CA ASN A 123 20.72 -19.28 -28.61
C ASN A 123 19.72 -18.43 -27.81
N VAL A 124 19.44 -17.20 -28.26
CA VAL A 124 18.42 -16.34 -27.64
C VAL A 124 17.03 -16.96 -27.76
N ILE A 125 16.64 -17.47 -28.93
CA ILE A 125 15.33 -18.11 -29.11
C ILE A 125 15.22 -19.39 -28.28
N LEU A 126 16.27 -20.21 -28.23
CA LEU A 126 16.29 -21.40 -27.39
C LEU A 126 16.17 -21.04 -25.90
N ALA A 127 16.83 -19.97 -25.45
CA ALA A 127 16.70 -19.46 -24.09
C ALA A 127 15.27 -18.97 -23.78
N ILE A 128 14.59 -18.31 -24.74
CA ILE A 128 13.18 -17.93 -24.62
C ILE A 128 12.30 -19.17 -24.48
N ILE A 129 12.48 -20.17 -25.34
CA ILE A 129 11.74 -21.44 -25.30
C ILE A 129 11.91 -22.14 -23.93
N LEU A 130 13.15 -22.22 -23.43
CA LEU A 130 13.43 -22.78 -22.11
C LEU A 130 12.76 -21.97 -21.00
N THR A 131 12.67 -20.64 -21.13
CA THR A 131 11.99 -19.78 -20.15
C THR A 131 10.47 -19.99 -20.19
N MET A 132 9.87 -20.17 -21.37
CA MET A 132 8.44 -20.47 -21.51
C MET A 132 8.12 -21.84 -20.90
N GLU A 133 8.98 -22.84 -21.15
CA GLU A 133 8.86 -24.17 -20.55
C GLU A 133 9.07 -24.13 -19.03
N ALA A 134 10.03 -23.34 -18.53
CA ALA A 134 10.24 -23.14 -17.09
C ALA A 134 8.99 -22.58 -16.39
N GLN A 135 8.19 -21.73 -17.07
CA GLN A 135 6.93 -21.23 -16.53
C GLN A 135 5.88 -22.34 -16.39
N ALA A 136 5.76 -23.22 -17.39
CA ALA A 136 4.89 -24.39 -17.32
C ALA A 136 5.34 -25.35 -16.20
N VAL A 137 6.65 -25.56 -16.05
CA VAL A 137 7.24 -26.34 -14.97
C VAL A 137 7.02 -25.69 -13.61
N PHE A 138 6.97 -24.36 -13.52
CA PHE A 138 6.64 -23.67 -12.27
C PHE A 138 5.25 -24.07 -11.78
N ILE A 139 4.27 -24.21 -12.68
CA ILE A 139 2.91 -24.68 -12.36
C ILE A 139 2.95 -26.14 -11.86
N VAL A 140 3.76 -27.00 -12.47
CA VAL A 140 3.98 -28.37 -11.99
C VAL A 140 4.63 -28.37 -10.59
N GLY A 141 5.66 -27.54 -10.37
CA GLY A 141 6.30 -27.37 -9.08
C GLY A 141 5.33 -26.88 -8.01
N HIS A 142 4.45 -25.93 -8.38
CA HIS A 142 3.37 -25.43 -7.54
C HIS A 142 2.41 -26.56 -7.12
N GLU A 143 2.00 -27.44 -8.03
CA GLU A 143 1.16 -28.59 -7.65
C GLU A 143 1.86 -29.52 -6.66
N LEU A 144 3.12 -29.85 -6.96
CA LEU A 144 3.88 -30.83 -6.19
C LEU A 144 4.12 -30.37 -4.76
N VAL A 145 4.26 -29.06 -4.50
CA VAL A 145 4.45 -28.55 -3.13
C VAL A 145 3.19 -28.64 -2.27
N HIS A 146 2.00 -28.71 -2.88
CA HIS A 146 0.72 -28.97 -2.20
C HIS A 146 0.48 -30.45 -1.92
N ARG A 147 1.21 -31.36 -2.58
CA ARG A 147 1.05 -32.80 -2.37
C ARG A 147 1.49 -33.21 -0.96
N ARG A 148 0.72 -34.16 -0.39
CA ARG A 148 1.00 -34.73 0.94
C ARG A 148 2.22 -35.64 0.94
N THR A 149 2.56 -36.23 -0.21
CA THR A 149 3.67 -37.17 -0.33
C THR A 149 5.00 -36.43 -0.24
N PRO A 150 5.91 -36.80 0.69
CA PRO A 150 7.14 -36.04 0.91
C PRO A 150 8.03 -35.93 -0.32
N TRP A 151 8.18 -37.01 -1.11
CA TRP A 151 9.04 -36.98 -2.29
C TRP A 151 8.51 -36.04 -3.38
N GLU A 152 7.18 -35.98 -3.59
CA GLU A 152 6.54 -35.06 -4.53
C GLU A 152 6.86 -33.63 -4.12
N ARG A 153 6.63 -33.31 -2.84
CA ARG A 153 6.93 -31.99 -2.30
C ARG A 153 8.41 -31.62 -2.42
N ARG A 154 9.33 -32.55 -2.14
CA ARG A 154 10.78 -32.30 -2.30
C ARG A 154 11.15 -32.05 -3.76
N TRP A 155 10.53 -32.80 -4.67
CA TRP A 155 10.74 -32.63 -6.09
C TRP A 155 10.19 -31.28 -6.58
N GLY A 156 9.00 -30.88 -6.12
CA GLY A 156 8.45 -29.54 -6.38
C GLY A 156 9.38 -28.42 -5.92
N GLU A 157 9.91 -28.51 -4.69
CA GLU A 157 10.91 -27.54 -4.17
C GLU A 157 12.18 -27.50 -5.04
N PHE A 158 12.64 -28.65 -5.53
CA PHE A 158 13.81 -28.74 -6.42
C PHE A 158 13.55 -28.13 -7.82
N LEU A 159 12.35 -28.31 -8.37
CA LEU A 159 11.94 -27.68 -9.63
C LEU A 159 11.83 -26.17 -9.49
N LEU A 160 11.21 -25.67 -8.41
CA LEU A 160 11.14 -24.23 -8.14
C LEU A 160 12.52 -23.60 -7.94
N ALA A 161 13.48 -24.37 -7.40
CA ALA A 161 14.88 -23.94 -7.31
C ALA A 161 15.55 -23.75 -8.68
N SER A 162 15.12 -24.49 -9.72
CA SER A 162 15.61 -24.30 -11.10
C SER A 162 15.19 -22.96 -11.70
N ALA A 163 14.15 -22.31 -11.14
CA ALA A 163 13.77 -20.94 -11.45
C ALA A 163 14.29 -19.92 -10.42
N SER A 164 15.23 -20.32 -9.55
CA SER A 164 15.79 -19.50 -8.45
C SER A 164 14.77 -19.06 -7.39
N TYR A 165 13.66 -19.77 -7.24
CA TYR A 165 12.54 -19.32 -6.39
C TYR A 165 11.92 -20.43 -5.49
N PRO A 166 12.72 -21.25 -4.79
CA PRO A 166 12.21 -22.36 -3.99
C PRO A 166 11.43 -21.93 -2.74
N GLN A 167 11.68 -20.74 -2.20
CA GLN A 167 10.99 -20.19 -1.03
C GLN A 167 9.48 -19.97 -1.28
N TYR A 168 9.05 -19.88 -2.54
CA TYR A 168 7.64 -19.87 -2.91
C TYR A 168 6.87 -21.06 -2.32
N ALA A 169 7.52 -22.22 -2.17
CA ALA A 169 6.90 -23.38 -1.53
C ALA A 169 6.50 -23.14 -0.07
N THR A 170 7.25 -22.30 0.66
CA THR A 170 6.90 -21.92 2.04
C THR A 170 5.86 -20.82 2.05
N GLU A 171 6.09 -19.75 1.29
CA GLU A 171 5.18 -18.61 1.22
C GLU A 171 3.79 -19.03 0.76
N HIS A 172 3.71 -19.70 -0.39
CA HIS A 172 2.43 -19.95 -1.02
C HIS A 172 1.57 -20.90 -0.17
N VAL A 173 2.16 -22.02 0.29
CA VAL A 173 1.45 -23.07 1.04
C VAL A 173 1.02 -22.62 2.44
N TYR A 174 1.85 -21.86 3.15
CA TYR A 174 1.61 -21.55 4.57
C TYR A 174 1.12 -20.13 4.83
N ILE A 175 1.31 -19.21 3.89
CA ILE A 175 1.01 -17.79 4.07
C ILE A 175 -0.11 -17.39 3.12
N HIS A 176 0.17 -17.40 1.82
CA HIS A 176 -0.76 -16.93 0.79
C HIS A 176 -2.11 -17.64 0.86
N HIS A 177 -2.17 -18.98 0.86
CA HIS A 177 -3.45 -19.70 0.98
C HIS A 177 -4.25 -19.38 2.24
N ALA A 178 -3.58 -19.05 3.35
CA ALA A 178 -4.26 -18.70 4.60
C ALA A 178 -4.76 -17.25 4.59
N GLN A 179 -4.02 -16.35 3.93
CA GLN A 179 -4.20 -14.91 4.00
C GLN A 179 -4.74 -14.29 2.70
N VAL A 180 -4.92 -15.08 1.63
CA VAL A 180 -5.43 -14.63 0.33
C VAL A 180 -6.70 -13.80 0.51
N GLY A 181 -6.80 -12.71 -0.24
CA GLY A 181 -7.89 -11.74 -0.13
C GLY A 181 -7.86 -10.87 1.12
N THR A 182 -6.87 -10.97 2.01
CA THR A 182 -6.70 -10.06 3.16
C THR A 182 -5.57 -9.07 2.90
N PRO A 183 -5.53 -7.92 3.59
CA PRO A 183 -4.40 -6.98 3.50
C PRO A 183 -3.04 -7.54 3.92
N HIS A 184 -3.01 -8.66 4.66
CA HIS A 184 -1.77 -9.31 5.10
C HIS A 184 -1.10 -10.14 4.00
N ASP A 185 -1.85 -10.50 2.96
CA ASP A 185 -1.32 -11.18 1.79
C ASP A 185 -0.93 -10.16 0.73
N VAL A 186 0.38 -9.91 0.61
CA VAL A 186 0.93 -9.05 -0.45
C VAL A 186 0.60 -9.60 -1.83
N GLY A 187 0.41 -10.93 -1.95
CA GLY A 187 0.00 -11.61 -3.16
C GLY A 187 -1.38 -11.19 -3.70
N SER A 188 -2.23 -10.64 -2.83
CA SER A 188 -3.57 -10.13 -3.15
C SER A 188 -3.55 -8.60 -3.31
N ALA A 189 -3.28 -8.14 -4.53
CA ALA A 189 -3.20 -6.71 -4.82
C ALA A 189 -4.57 -6.00 -4.65
N PRO A 190 -4.64 -4.85 -3.94
CA PRO A 190 -5.84 -4.03 -3.86
C PRO A 190 -6.25 -3.50 -5.23
N LYS A 191 -7.54 -3.13 -5.36
CA LYS A 191 -8.05 -2.45 -6.55
C LYS A 191 -7.26 -1.14 -6.76
N GLY A 192 -6.91 -0.82 -8.00
CA GLY A 192 -6.10 0.35 -8.36
C GLY A 192 -4.58 0.21 -8.15
N GLU A 193 -4.08 -0.84 -7.49
CA GLU A 193 -2.63 -1.06 -7.40
C GLU A 193 -2.09 -1.60 -8.73
N SER A 194 -1.08 -0.94 -9.33
CA SER A 194 -0.45 -1.41 -10.57
C SER A 194 0.47 -2.60 -10.34
N PHE A 195 0.67 -3.43 -11.37
CA PHE A 195 1.65 -4.53 -11.32
C PHE A 195 3.07 -4.04 -10.96
N TRP A 196 3.46 -2.85 -11.43
CA TRP A 196 4.77 -2.24 -11.14
C TRP A 196 4.95 -1.86 -9.68
N SER A 197 3.88 -1.49 -8.98
CA SER A 197 3.88 -1.21 -7.54
C SER A 197 3.84 -2.51 -6.73
N TYR A 198 3.06 -3.49 -7.20
CA TYR A 198 2.89 -4.81 -6.58
C TYR A 198 4.17 -5.66 -6.60
N PHE A 199 4.81 -5.79 -7.76
CA PHE A 199 5.89 -6.75 -8.01
C PHE A 199 7.07 -6.64 -7.03
N PRO A 200 7.70 -5.47 -6.79
CA PRO A 200 8.84 -5.40 -5.88
C PRO A 200 8.46 -5.74 -4.44
N LYS A 201 7.28 -5.31 -3.97
CA LYS A 201 6.77 -5.63 -2.63
C LYS A 201 6.58 -7.13 -2.47
N GLU A 202 5.99 -7.76 -3.48
CA GLU A 202 5.70 -9.19 -3.48
C GLU A 202 6.99 -10.03 -3.50
N ILE A 203 8.00 -9.66 -4.29
CA ILE A 203 9.30 -10.37 -4.30
C ILE A 203 9.99 -10.30 -2.93
N VAL A 204 10.05 -9.12 -2.33
CA VAL A 204 10.67 -8.91 -1.00
C VAL A 204 9.88 -9.61 0.10
N SER A 205 8.55 -9.50 0.06
CA SER A 205 7.64 -10.15 1.01
C SER A 205 7.80 -11.66 0.94
N ASN A 206 7.87 -12.24 -0.26
CA ASN A 206 7.95 -13.69 -0.41
C ASN A 206 9.16 -14.30 0.30
N LEU A 207 10.32 -13.65 0.23
CA LEU A 207 11.53 -14.08 0.93
C LEU A 207 11.45 -13.84 2.44
N THR A 208 11.14 -12.61 2.84
CA THR A 208 11.15 -12.20 4.25
C THR A 208 10.05 -12.89 5.07
N ASN A 209 8.83 -12.97 4.55
CA ASN A 209 7.72 -13.65 5.20
C ASN A 209 7.89 -15.17 5.21
N SER A 210 8.48 -15.77 4.16
CA SER A 210 8.85 -17.20 4.20
C SER A 210 9.80 -17.53 5.34
N TRP A 211 10.86 -16.72 5.51
CA TRP A 211 11.83 -16.92 6.58
C TRP A 211 11.18 -16.75 7.96
N LYS A 212 10.35 -15.72 8.12
CA LYS A 212 9.58 -15.46 9.34
C LYS A 212 8.64 -16.63 9.66
N MET A 213 7.88 -17.14 8.69
CA MET A 213 6.98 -18.28 8.87
C MET A 213 7.75 -19.54 9.24
N ALA A 214 8.85 -19.85 8.55
CA ALA A 214 9.70 -20.99 8.88
C ALA A 214 10.25 -20.90 10.32
N SER A 215 10.69 -19.71 10.73
CA SER A 215 11.17 -19.44 12.09
C SER A 215 10.06 -19.62 13.14
N GLN A 216 8.84 -19.13 12.86
CA GLN A 216 7.68 -19.30 13.73
C GLN A 216 7.26 -20.78 13.87
N LEU A 217 7.26 -21.55 12.79
CA LEU A 217 6.96 -22.98 12.82
C LEU A 217 7.99 -23.77 13.66
N LEU A 218 9.27 -23.38 13.61
CA LEU A 218 10.32 -23.95 14.47
C LEU A 218 10.15 -23.54 15.94
N ALA A 219 9.85 -22.25 16.19
CA ALA A 219 9.61 -21.75 17.54
C ALA A 219 8.42 -22.45 18.22
N ARG A 220 7.33 -22.73 17.47
CA ARG A 220 6.18 -23.54 17.95
C ARG A 220 6.59 -24.96 18.37
N ARG A 221 7.67 -25.50 17.79
CA ARG A 221 8.28 -26.79 18.16
C ARG A 221 9.42 -26.65 19.17
N ARG A 222 9.67 -25.44 19.70
CA ARG A 222 10.77 -25.10 20.61
C ARG A 222 12.15 -25.40 20.02
N LEU A 223 12.32 -25.23 18.71
CA LEU A 223 13.58 -25.43 18.00
C LEU A 223 14.20 -24.08 17.59
N PRO A 224 15.55 -23.96 17.56
CA PRO A 224 16.22 -22.75 17.09
C PRO A 224 16.07 -22.58 15.57
N VAL A 225 16.17 -21.34 15.08
CA VAL A 225 16.03 -21.01 13.64
C VAL A 225 17.06 -21.72 12.76
N TRP A 226 18.22 -22.06 13.30
CA TRP A 226 19.31 -22.76 12.60
C TRP A 226 19.16 -24.29 12.55
N HIS A 227 18.10 -24.85 13.14
CA HIS A 227 17.87 -26.29 13.15
C HIS A 227 17.79 -26.85 11.72
N TYR A 228 18.33 -28.06 11.48
CA TYR A 228 18.42 -28.67 10.14
C TYR A 228 17.06 -28.88 9.45
N SER A 229 15.97 -28.91 10.22
CA SER A 229 14.60 -29.00 9.68
C SER A 229 14.07 -27.70 9.07
N ASN A 230 14.81 -26.59 9.21
CA ASN A 230 14.50 -25.35 8.51
C ASN A 230 14.55 -25.60 6.99
N PRO A 231 13.45 -25.36 6.24
CA PRO A 231 13.41 -25.59 4.79
C PRO A 231 14.46 -24.78 4.01
N PHE A 232 14.93 -23.64 4.54
CA PHE A 232 15.93 -22.80 3.87
C PHE A 232 17.28 -23.47 3.65
N TRP A 233 17.68 -24.43 4.50
CA TRP A 233 18.88 -25.22 4.25
C TRP A 233 18.75 -26.05 2.98
N ARG A 234 17.58 -26.68 2.81
CA ARG A 234 17.28 -27.47 1.61
C ARG A 234 17.17 -26.57 0.37
N TYR A 235 16.53 -25.41 0.50
CA TYR A 235 16.47 -24.41 -0.58
C TYR A 235 17.86 -23.95 -1.01
N GLY A 236 18.74 -23.67 -0.04
CA GLY A 236 20.14 -23.30 -0.30
C GLY A 236 20.90 -24.40 -1.03
N VAL A 237 20.74 -25.67 -0.64
CA VAL A 237 21.34 -26.82 -1.35
C VAL A 237 20.84 -26.93 -2.79
N TYR A 238 19.54 -26.77 -3.03
CA TYR A 238 18.98 -26.84 -4.39
C TYR A 238 19.44 -25.68 -5.27
N ILE A 239 19.49 -24.45 -4.74
CA ILE A 239 20.03 -23.29 -5.45
C ILE A 239 21.52 -23.52 -5.75
N ALA A 240 22.31 -23.94 -4.76
CA ALA A 240 23.74 -24.22 -4.93
C ALA A 240 23.99 -25.30 -5.98
N PHE A 241 23.14 -26.33 -6.05
CA PHE A 241 23.21 -27.34 -7.10
C PHE A 241 23.01 -26.73 -8.49
N TRP A 242 21.91 -26.00 -8.72
CA TRP A 242 21.61 -25.43 -10.05
C TRP A 242 22.65 -24.39 -10.48
N TYR A 243 23.02 -23.47 -9.59
CA TYR A 243 24.00 -22.43 -9.87
C TYR A 243 25.42 -23.00 -10.00
N GLY A 244 25.78 -24.00 -9.20
CA GLY A 244 27.06 -24.71 -9.32
C GLY A 244 27.17 -25.47 -10.64
N LEU A 245 26.09 -26.12 -11.08
CA LEU A 245 26.03 -26.81 -12.37
C LEU A 245 26.19 -25.83 -13.54
N VAL A 246 25.47 -24.71 -13.52
CA VAL A 246 25.56 -23.66 -14.55
C VAL A 246 26.94 -22.99 -14.56
N PHE A 247 27.51 -22.71 -13.38
CA PHE A 247 28.87 -22.18 -13.26
C PHE A 247 29.90 -23.17 -13.80
N TRP A 248 29.74 -24.47 -13.53
CA TRP A 248 30.62 -25.50 -14.09
C TRP A 248 30.54 -25.58 -15.62
N MET A 249 29.38 -25.30 -16.21
CA MET A 249 29.20 -25.28 -17.67
C MET A 249 29.90 -24.09 -18.34
N GLY A 250 29.64 -22.86 -17.88
CA GLY A 250 30.07 -21.65 -18.61
C GLY A 250 30.58 -20.50 -17.75
N GLY A 251 30.96 -20.78 -16.49
CA GLY A 251 31.51 -19.80 -15.56
C GLY A 251 30.49 -18.75 -15.11
N ILE A 252 31.00 -17.57 -14.72
CA ILE A 252 30.16 -16.50 -14.16
C ILE A 252 29.14 -15.93 -15.16
N TRP A 253 29.47 -15.90 -16.45
CA TRP A 253 28.56 -15.42 -17.48
C TRP A 253 27.33 -16.32 -17.63
N ALA A 254 27.52 -17.64 -17.55
CA ALA A 254 26.42 -18.60 -17.53
C ALA A 254 25.48 -18.38 -16.34
N VAL A 255 26.04 -18.06 -15.17
CA VAL A 255 25.24 -17.74 -13.98
C VAL A 255 24.39 -16.50 -14.21
N LEU A 256 24.94 -15.44 -14.80
CA LEU A 256 24.17 -14.21 -15.10
C LEU A 256 23.03 -14.48 -16.09
N VAL A 257 23.27 -15.29 -17.12
CA VAL A 257 22.21 -15.73 -18.06
C VAL A 257 21.13 -16.51 -17.31
N PHE A 258 21.52 -17.45 -16.45
CA PHE A 258 20.56 -18.26 -15.69
C PHE A 258 19.72 -17.43 -14.71
N VAL A 259 20.32 -16.44 -14.04
CA VAL A 259 19.59 -15.45 -13.22
C VAL A 259 18.56 -14.71 -14.06
N PHE A 260 18.92 -14.27 -15.26
CA PHE A 260 18.01 -13.56 -16.15
C PHE A 260 16.82 -14.43 -16.61
N LEU A 261 17.07 -15.70 -16.97
CA LEU A 261 16.00 -16.65 -17.32
C LEU A 261 15.09 -16.95 -16.11
N GLY A 262 15.68 -17.15 -14.92
CA GLY A 262 14.95 -17.31 -13.67
C GLY A 262 14.08 -16.09 -13.36
N PHE A 263 14.61 -14.88 -13.52
CA PHE A 263 13.85 -13.64 -13.40
C PHE A 263 12.67 -13.60 -14.36
N GLY A 264 12.86 -13.94 -15.64
CA GLY A 264 11.78 -13.99 -16.63
C GLY A 264 10.66 -14.96 -16.24
N CYS A 265 11.02 -16.14 -15.71
CA CYS A 265 10.06 -17.12 -15.19
C CYS A 265 9.27 -16.56 -13.98
N VAL A 266 9.97 -16.04 -12.97
CA VAL A 266 9.33 -15.48 -11.76
C VAL A 266 8.48 -14.26 -12.08
N PHE A 267 8.95 -13.38 -12.96
CA PHE A 267 8.20 -12.19 -13.42
C PHE A 267 6.87 -12.60 -14.07
N SER A 268 6.89 -13.56 -14.99
CA SER A 268 5.67 -14.09 -15.63
C SER A 268 4.75 -14.77 -14.63
N MET A 269 5.29 -15.55 -13.69
CA MET A 269 4.50 -16.18 -12.62
C MET A 269 3.80 -15.13 -11.74
N LYS A 270 4.50 -14.06 -11.35
CA LYS A 270 3.91 -12.98 -10.55
C LYS A 270 2.84 -12.21 -11.31
N ILE A 271 2.94 -12.11 -12.64
CA ILE A 271 1.85 -11.59 -13.48
C ILE A 271 0.60 -12.46 -13.32
N SER A 272 0.74 -13.79 -13.44
CA SER A 272 -0.39 -14.71 -13.28
C SER A 272 -1.02 -14.61 -11.89
N ASN A 273 -0.20 -14.54 -10.84
CA ASN A 273 -0.68 -14.41 -9.46
C ASN A 273 -1.43 -13.08 -9.25
N TYR A 274 -0.89 -11.97 -9.76
CA TYR A 274 -1.54 -10.66 -9.71
C TYR A 274 -2.91 -10.68 -10.42
N LEU A 275 -2.96 -11.21 -11.64
CA LEU A 275 -4.19 -11.41 -12.42
C LEU A 275 -5.25 -12.20 -11.64
N GLN A 276 -4.84 -13.28 -10.99
CA GLN A 276 -5.72 -14.21 -10.28
C GLN A 276 -6.32 -13.64 -8.99
N HIS A 277 -5.68 -12.65 -8.37
CA HIS A 277 -6.10 -12.10 -7.07
C HIS A 277 -6.44 -10.60 -7.09
N TYR A 278 -6.38 -9.97 -8.25
CA TYR A 278 -6.55 -8.52 -8.38
C TYR A 278 -7.89 -8.02 -7.83
N GLY A 279 -7.83 -7.09 -6.87
CA GLY A 279 -8.97 -6.32 -6.37
C GLY A 279 -9.94 -7.07 -5.46
N LEU A 280 -9.85 -8.40 -5.37
CA LEU A 280 -10.76 -9.23 -4.59
C LEU A 280 -10.33 -9.26 -3.11
N ARG A 281 -11.28 -9.01 -2.21
CA ARG A 281 -11.05 -8.94 -0.77
C ARG A 281 -12.01 -9.83 0.00
N ARG A 282 -11.52 -10.33 1.13
CA ARG A 282 -12.32 -10.93 2.20
C ARG A 282 -12.72 -9.84 3.17
N VAL A 283 -13.89 -9.97 3.74
CA VAL A 283 -14.36 -9.04 4.77
C VAL A 283 -13.98 -9.54 6.16
N LEU A 284 -13.73 -8.61 7.07
CA LEU A 284 -13.52 -8.90 8.48
C LEU A 284 -14.89 -9.05 9.15
N LEU A 285 -15.15 -10.20 9.78
CA LEU A 285 -16.43 -10.50 10.42
C LEU A 285 -16.52 -9.83 11.82
N PRO A 286 -17.74 -9.65 12.38
CA PRO A 286 -17.93 -9.06 13.71
C PRO A 286 -17.19 -9.78 14.85
N ASN A 287 -16.81 -11.04 14.66
CA ASN A 287 -16.04 -11.83 15.62
C ASN A 287 -14.52 -11.58 15.55
N GLY A 288 -14.07 -10.60 14.75
CA GLY A 288 -12.66 -10.25 14.56
C GLY A 288 -11.88 -11.23 13.68
N ARG A 289 -12.53 -12.19 13.02
CA ARG A 289 -11.89 -13.12 12.08
C ARG A 289 -12.25 -12.76 10.65
N TRP A 290 -11.28 -12.89 9.75
CA TRP A 290 -11.53 -12.79 8.32
C TRP A 290 -12.50 -13.87 7.86
N GLU A 291 -13.41 -13.52 6.94
CA GLU A 291 -14.30 -14.45 6.23
C GLU A 291 -13.49 -15.66 5.76
N LYS A 292 -14.05 -16.87 5.77
CA LYS A 292 -13.31 -18.03 5.26
C LYS A 292 -12.99 -17.85 3.76
N VAL A 293 -11.82 -18.32 3.33
CA VAL A 293 -11.48 -18.37 1.90
C VAL A 293 -12.54 -19.19 1.15
N ALA A 294 -12.96 -18.68 0.00
CA ALA A 294 -14.09 -19.16 -0.79
C ALA A 294 -13.84 -18.80 -2.26
N PRO A 295 -14.52 -19.46 -3.22
CA PRO A 295 -14.28 -19.22 -4.65
C PRO A 295 -14.49 -17.78 -5.13
N ARG A 296 -15.22 -16.96 -4.37
CA ARG A 296 -15.41 -15.52 -4.64
C ARG A 296 -14.18 -14.64 -4.42
N HIS A 297 -13.13 -15.18 -3.79
CA HIS A 297 -11.92 -14.42 -3.42
C HIS A 297 -10.76 -14.57 -4.42
N SER A 298 -10.99 -15.17 -5.59
CA SER A 298 -9.97 -15.32 -6.65
C SER A 298 -10.65 -15.47 -8.01
N TRP A 299 -10.00 -14.98 -9.06
CA TRP A 299 -10.46 -15.11 -10.43
C TRP A 299 -10.16 -16.50 -11.00
N SER A 300 -11.11 -17.06 -11.75
CA SER A 300 -10.98 -18.34 -12.46
C SER A 300 -11.02 -18.17 -13.98
N ALA A 301 -10.59 -19.18 -14.71
CA ALA A 301 -10.88 -19.37 -16.14
C ALA A 301 -11.06 -20.86 -16.46
N ASP A 302 -11.68 -21.17 -17.59
CA ASP A 302 -12.01 -22.54 -17.99
C ASP A 302 -11.68 -22.86 -19.45
N TRP A 303 -10.76 -22.10 -20.05
CA TRP A 303 -10.30 -22.34 -21.40
C TRP A 303 -9.71 -23.75 -21.57
N LYS A 304 -10.25 -24.50 -22.53
CA LYS A 304 -10.07 -25.95 -22.61
C LYS A 304 -8.63 -26.38 -22.87
N PHE A 305 -7.94 -25.74 -23.80
CA PHE A 305 -6.57 -26.12 -24.16
C PHE A 305 -5.58 -25.69 -23.08
N SER A 306 -5.73 -24.48 -22.53
CA SER A 306 -4.96 -24.04 -21.36
C SER A 306 -5.17 -24.96 -20.15
N ASN A 307 -6.38 -25.49 -19.93
CA ASN A 307 -6.65 -26.49 -18.90
C ASN A 307 -5.94 -27.82 -19.17
N TRP A 308 -5.82 -28.24 -20.42
CA TRP A 308 -5.00 -29.41 -20.76
C TRP A 308 -3.52 -29.16 -20.49
N MET A 309 -3.00 -28.01 -20.93
CA MET A 309 -1.60 -27.60 -20.80
C MET A 309 -1.16 -27.44 -19.34
N PHE A 310 -1.99 -26.78 -18.53
CA PHE A 310 -1.65 -26.41 -17.15
C PHE A 310 -2.44 -27.22 -16.13
N PHE A 311 -2.90 -28.41 -16.49
CA PHE A 311 -3.54 -29.36 -15.57
C PHE A 311 -4.69 -28.73 -14.77
N ASN A 312 -5.55 -27.95 -15.42
CA ASN A 312 -6.67 -27.23 -14.80
C ASN A 312 -6.31 -26.14 -13.78
N MET A 313 -5.05 -25.67 -13.72
CA MET A 313 -4.63 -24.53 -12.87
C MET A 313 -5.55 -23.31 -12.98
N GLN A 314 -6.14 -23.07 -14.15
CA GLN A 314 -7.05 -21.93 -14.36
C GLN A 314 -8.28 -21.96 -13.43
N ARG A 315 -8.64 -23.11 -12.88
CA ARG A 315 -9.69 -23.30 -11.87
C ARG A 315 -9.21 -22.86 -10.48
N HIS A 316 -8.64 -21.66 -10.44
CA HIS A 316 -7.81 -21.14 -9.37
C HIS A 316 -8.62 -20.80 -8.12
N ALA A 317 -9.86 -20.35 -8.29
CA ALA A 317 -10.73 -20.07 -7.15
C ALA A 317 -11.01 -21.30 -6.28
N ASP A 318 -11.24 -22.46 -6.90
CA ASP A 318 -11.41 -23.71 -6.17
C ASP A 318 -10.10 -24.18 -5.54
N HIS A 319 -8.97 -23.93 -6.21
CA HIS A 319 -7.65 -24.18 -5.64
C HIS A 319 -7.45 -23.40 -4.33
N HIS A 320 -7.80 -22.11 -4.26
CA HIS A 320 -7.71 -21.35 -3.01
C HIS A 320 -8.77 -21.72 -1.98
N ALA A 321 -9.98 -22.06 -2.40
CA ALA A 321 -11.03 -22.54 -1.50
C ALA A 321 -10.65 -23.87 -0.83
N LEU A 322 -9.94 -24.76 -1.55
CA LEU A 322 -9.45 -26.04 -1.03
C LEU A 322 -8.05 -26.40 -1.57
N ALA A 323 -7.01 -25.75 -1.03
CA ALA A 323 -5.60 -25.90 -1.46
C ALA A 323 -5.08 -27.35 -1.53
N SER A 324 -5.63 -28.24 -0.70
CA SER A 324 -5.24 -29.66 -0.69
C SER A 324 -5.80 -30.49 -1.84
N ARG A 325 -6.68 -29.92 -2.67
CA ARG A 325 -7.31 -30.58 -3.81
C ARG A 325 -6.33 -30.63 -4.99
N PRO A 326 -5.99 -31.84 -5.48
CA PRO A 326 -5.14 -31.98 -6.65
C PRO A 326 -5.75 -31.33 -7.89
N TYR A 327 -4.90 -30.83 -8.77
CA TYR A 327 -5.23 -30.23 -10.06
C TYR A 327 -6.30 -30.96 -10.90
N PRO A 328 -6.24 -32.29 -11.08
CA PRO A 328 -7.28 -33.02 -11.83
C PRO A 328 -8.69 -32.94 -11.23
N LEU A 329 -8.77 -32.64 -9.93
CA LEU A 329 -10.02 -32.55 -9.18
C LEU A 329 -10.49 -31.11 -8.99
N LEU A 330 -9.79 -30.10 -9.49
CA LEU A 330 -10.24 -28.72 -9.37
C LEU A 330 -11.58 -28.50 -10.08
N GLN A 331 -12.46 -27.75 -9.44
CA GLN A 331 -13.83 -27.53 -9.87
C GLN A 331 -14.00 -26.14 -10.45
N ILE A 332 -14.88 -26.03 -11.44
CA ILE A 332 -15.45 -24.75 -11.88
C ILE A 332 -16.79 -24.61 -11.16
N THR A 333 -16.99 -23.48 -10.50
CA THR A 333 -18.26 -23.14 -9.84
C THR A 333 -19.08 -22.20 -10.73
N GLY A 334 -20.35 -22.01 -10.39
CA GLY A 334 -21.23 -21.10 -11.12
C GLY A 334 -20.74 -19.65 -11.08
N ALA A 335 -21.26 -18.84 -12.01
CA ALA A 335 -20.97 -17.40 -12.09
C ALA A 335 -21.46 -16.61 -10.86
N ASP A 336 -22.31 -17.23 -10.04
CA ASP A 336 -22.82 -16.77 -8.74
C ASP A 336 -21.92 -17.15 -7.55
N GLU A 337 -20.83 -17.91 -7.78
CA GLU A 337 -19.91 -18.34 -6.73
C GLU A 337 -18.46 -17.87 -6.94
N SER A 338 -17.98 -17.81 -8.18
CA SER A 338 -16.61 -17.40 -8.52
C SER A 338 -16.57 -16.47 -9.74
N PRO A 339 -15.71 -15.43 -9.73
CA PRO A 339 -15.57 -14.54 -10.86
C PRO A 339 -14.66 -15.16 -11.93
N PHE A 340 -14.97 -14.87 -13.20
CA PHE A 340 -14.17 -15.34 -14.33
C PHE A 340 -13.39 -14.22 -14.99
N LEU A 341 -12.18 -14.56 -15.45
CA LEU A 341 -11.35 -13.66 -16.23
C LEU A 341 -12.01 -13.30 -17.57
N PRO A 342 -12.00 -12.03 -17.99
CA PRO A 342 -12.73 -11.56 -19.18
C PRO A 342 -12.02 -11.86 -20.52
N GLY A 343 -11.20 -12.92 -20.57
CA GLY A 343 -10.37 -13.29 -21.72
C GLY A 343 -9.44 -14.47 -21.41
N THR A 344 -8.56 -14.83 -22.36
CA THR A 344 -7.49 -15.81 -22.10
C THR A 344 -6.41 -15.19 -21.21
N TYR A 345 -5.58 -16.03 -20.57
CA TYR A 345 -4.42 -15.55 -19.84
C TYR A 345 -3.50 -14.68 -20.71
N SER A 346 -3.25 -15.09 -21.96
CA SER A 346 -2.41 -14.30 -22.88
C SER A 346 -3.03 -12.94 -23.24
N ASP A 347 -4.35 -12.87 -23.42
CA ASP A 347 -5.05 -11.60 -23.67
C ASP A 347 -4.84 -10.61 -22.52
N LEU A 348 -4.90 -11.11 -21.28
CA LEU A 348 -4.76 -10.29 -20.08
C LEU A 348 -3.30 -9.94 -19.78
N MET A 349 -2.36 -10.87 -20.02
CA MET A 349 -0.92 -10.60 -19.96
C MET A 349 -0.49 -9.47 -20.91
N ASN A 350 -1.18 -9.28 -22.05
CA ASN A 350 -0.89 -8.18 -22.99
C ASN A 350 -1.30 -6.78 -22.49
N ILE A 351 -2.15 -6.70 -21.46
CA ILE A 351 -2.64 -5.42 -20.91
C ILE A 351 -2.23 -5.18 -19.46
N VAL A 352 -1.89 -6.21 -18.68
CA VAL A 352 -1.56 -6.11 -17.24
C VAL A 352 -0.40 -5.16 -16.95
N LEU A 353 0.60 -5.09 -17.82
CA LEU A 353 1.75 -4.21 -17.69
C LEU A 353 1.46 -2.75 -18.09
N ARG A 354 0.24 -2.46 -18.55
CA ARG A 354 -0.24 -1.13 -18.98
C ARG A 354 -1.35 -0.68 -18.03
N PRO A 355 -1.02 -0.03 -16.88
CA PRO A 355 -1.95 0.18 -15.77
C PRO A 355 -3.29 0.78 -16.20
N LYS A 356 -3.28 1.81 -17.05
CA LYS A 356 -4.50 2.45 -17.57
C LYS A 356 -5.45 1.44 -18.23
N ARG A 357 -4.95 0.62 -19.17
CA ARG A 357 -5.77 -0.39 -19.87
C ARG A 357 -6.22 -1.53 -18.96
N TRP A 358 -5.37 -1.89 -18.00
CA TRP A 358 -5.70 -2.90 -17.00
C TRP A 358 -6.86 -2.44 -16.11
N PHE A 359 -6.78 -1.25 -15.52
CA PHE A 359 -7.81 -0.69 -14.65
C PHE A 359 -9.12 -0.44 -15.39
N GLU A 360 -9.07 0.12 -16.61
CA GLU A 360 -10.24 0.30 -17.48
C GLU A 360 -11.00 -1.02 -17.74
N LYS A 361 -10.29 -2.16 -17.75
CA LYS A 361 -10.88 -3.49 -17.99
C LYS A 361 -11.32 -4.20 -16.71
N MET A 362 -10.50 -4.18 -15.66
CA MET A 362 -10.68 -5.01 -14.46
C MET A 362 -11.45 -4.30 -13.34
N ASP A 363 -11.26 -2.99 -13.13
CA ASP A 363 -11.91 -2.28 -12.01
C ASP A 363 -13.44 -2.35 -12.07
N PRO A 364 -14.09 -2.16 -13.24
CA PRO A 364 -15.55 -2.32 -13.32
C PRO A 364 -16.02 -3.73 -12.97
N LEU A 365 -15.23 -4.76 -13.28
CA LEU A 365 -15.58 -6.15 -12.96
C LEU A 365 -15.40 -6.43 -11.47
N VAL A 366 -14.34 -5.88 -10.86
CA VAL A 366 -14.13 -5.93 -9.40
C VAL A 366 -15.30 -5.24 -8.70
N ASP A 367 -15.74 -4.08 -9.17
CA ASP A 367 -16.84 -3.32 -8.55
C ASP A 367 -18.19 -4.02 -8.68
N GLN A 368 -18.49 -4.60 -9.84
CA GLN A 368 -19.68 -5.44 -10.00
C GLN A 368 -19.64 -6.65 -9.06
N TRP A 369 -18.47 -7.29 -8.91
CA TRP A 369 -18.31 -8.46 -8.05
C TRP A 369 -18.46 -8.09 -6.57
N ARG A 370 -17.82 -7.01 -6.13
CA ARG A 370 -17.95 -6.45 -4.77
C ARG A 370 -19.41 -6.16 -4.45
N LYS A 371 -20.14 -5.48 -5.35
CA LYS A 371 -21.56 -5.16 -5.17
C LYS A 371 -22.46 -6.41 -5.11
N HIS A 372 -22.11 -7.48 -5.80
CA HIS A 372 -22.92 -8.71 -5.80
C HIS A 372 -22.82 -9.49 -4.49
N PHE A 373 -21.62 -9.63 -3.93
CA PHE A 373 -21.43 -10.40 -2.68
C PHE A 373 -21.51 -9.57 -1.41
N TYR A 374 -21.23 -8.27 -1.52
CA TYR A 374 -21.14 -7.35 -0.39
C TYR A 374 -21.83 -6.01 -0.74
N PRO A 375 -23.14 -6.03 -1.06
CA PRO A 375 -23.89 -4.83 -1.46
C PRO A 375 -23.92 -3.74 -0.37
N GLU A 376 -23.63 -4.08 0.88
CA GLU A 376 -23.55 -3.18 2.03
C GLU A 376 -22.22 -2.41 2.15
N ILE A 377 -21.21 -2.75 1.33
CA ILE A 377 -19.87 -2.15 1.42
C ILE A 377 -19.61 -1.24 0.22
N ASP A 378 -19.76 0.06 0.43
CA ASP A 378 -19.46 1.09 -0.57
C ASP A 378 -17.96 1.46 -0.60
N ASP A 379 -17.33 1.58 0.58
CA ASP A 379 -15.91 1.88 0.71
C ASP A 379 -15.10 0.65 1.16
N TRP A 380 -14.14 0.29 0.33
CA TRP A 380 -13.29 -0.89 0.48
C TRP A 380 -11.91 -0.57 1.04
N SER A 381 -11.58 0.70 1.20
CA SER A 381 -10.23 1.14 1.57
C SER A 381 -9.80 0.59 2.94
N ALA A 382 -10.74 0.39 3.87
CA ALA A 382 -10.50 -0.32 5.13
C ALA A 382 -10.09 -1.79 4.93
N TYR A 383 -10.61 -2.48 3.91
CA TYR A 383 -10.25 -3.86 3.58
C TYR A 383 -9.05 -3.97 2.63
N ASP A 384 -8.56 -2.85 2.13
CA ASP A 384 -7.33 -2.75 1.34
C ASP A 384 -6.11 -2.39 2.23
N SER A 385 -6.35 -1.94 3.47
CA SER A 385 -5.31 -1.42 4.38
C SER A 385 -4.75 -2.47 5.35
N PRO A 386 -3.41 -2.62 5.45
CA PRO A 386 -2.77 -3.45 6.48
C PRO A 386 -3.09 -3.02 7.91
N VAL A 387 -3.37 -1.73 8.13
CA VAL A 387 -3.65 -1.18 9.46
C VAL A 387 -4.95 -1.75 10.02
N ALA A 388 -6.01 -1.77 9.22
CA ALA A 388 -7.27 -2.41 9.60
C ALA A 388 -7.08 -3.88 9.98
N ALA A 389 -6.19 -4.55 9.27
CA ALA A 389 -5.93 -5.96 9.46
C ALA A 389 -5.12 -6.27 10.73
N ALA A 390 -4.33 -5.32 11.24
CA ALA A 390 -3.58 -5.44 12.48
C ALA A 390 -4.41 -5.04 13.72
N ARG A 391 -5.48 -4.26 13.54
CA ARG A 391 -6.29 -3.65 14.61
C ARG A 391 -7.79 -3.95 14.42
N PRO A 392 -8.21 -5.23 14.41
CA PRO A 392 -9.60 -5.61 14.13
C PRO A 392 -10.61 -5.03 15.13
N GLU A 393 -10.20 -4.78 16.37
CA GLU A 393 -11.03 -4.14 17.39
C GLU A 393 -11.42 -2.69 17.04
N HIS A 394 -10.69 -2.05 16.13
CA HIS A 394 -10.90 -0.67 15.68
C HIS A 394 -11.61 -0.55 14.34
N LEU A 395 -12.06 -1.66 13.75
CA LEU A 395 -12.57 -1.69 12.39
C LEU A 395 -13.69 -0.67 12.14
N SER A 396 -14.62 -0.49 13.08
CA SER A 396 -15.73 0.47 12.92
C SER A 396 -15.23 1.90 12.73
N ALA A 397 -14.26 2.33 13.53
CA ALA A 397 -13.70 3.66 13.43
C ALA A 397 -12.80 3.82 12.19
N ILE A 398 -12.09 2.75 11.81
CA ILE A 398 -11.31 2.75 10.56
C ILE A 398 -12.24 2.93 9.35
N ILE A 399 -13.35 2.19 9.28
CA ILE A 399 -14.35 2.34 8.21
C ILE A 399 -14.89 3.78 8.17
N GLU A 400 -15.25 4.34 9.33
CA GLU A 400 -15.74 5.72 9.46
C GLU A 400 -14.73 6.75 8.91
N ILE A 401 -13.46 6.61 9.30
CA ILE A 401 -12.38 7.53 8.92
C ILE A 401 -12.03 7.41 7.44
N PHE A 402 -11.91 6.18 6.94
CA PHE A 402 -11.55 5.94 5.56
C PHE A 402 -12.66 6.37 4.59
N GLY A 403 -13.92 6.21 4.98
CA GLY A 403 -15.08 6.67 4.20
C GLY A 403 -15.27 8.19 4.21
N SER A 404 -14.90 8.87 5.29
CA SER A 404 -15.24 10.29 5.48
C SER A 404 -14.04 11.25 5.39
N ALA A 405 -12.81 10.78 5.64
CA ALA A 405 -11.63 11.64 5.80
C ALA A 405 -10.33 11.02 5.24
N PRO A 406 -10.08 11.13 3.92
CA PRO A 406 -8.90 10.54 3.26
C PRO A 406 -7.54 11.02 3.82
N ARG A 407 -7.47 12.23 4.38
CA ARG A 407 -6.24 12.75 5.03
C ARG A 407 -5.95 12.02 6.34
N LEU A 408 -6.97 11.81 7.17
CA LEU A 408 -6.84 11.06 8.43
C LEU A 408 -6.54 9.59 8.16
N ALA A 409 -7.17 9.00 7.13
CA ALA A 409 -6.88 7.64 6.68
C ALA A 409 -5.39 7.44 6.35
N ARG A 410 -4.83 8.31 5.50
CA ARG A 410 -3.38 8.29 5.18
C ARG A 410 -2.48 8.53 6.39
N TRP A 411 -2.96 9.29 7.37
CA TRP A 411 -2.21 9.56 8.60
C TRP A 411 -2.15 8.33 9.50
N ILE A 412 -3.28 7.64 9.67
CA ILE A 412 -3.38 6.36 10.40
C ILE A 412 -2.52 5.28 9.75
N GLU A 413 -2.45 5.24 8.41
CA GLU A 413 -1.57 4.30 7.70
C GLU A 413 -0.10 4.46 8.08
N ARG A 414 0.32 5.69 8.42
CA ARG A 414 1.69 6.00 8.85
C ARG A 414 1.89 5.88 10.36
N ASN A 415 0.82 6.08 11.14
CA ASN A 415 0.83 6.14 12.60
C ASN A 415 -0.30 5.26 13.19
N PRO A 416 -0.23 3.93 13.04
CA PRO A 416 -1.32 3.01 13.42
C PRO A 416 -1.57 2.91 14.93
N GLU A 417 -0.63 3.36 15.76
CA GLU A 417 -0.76 3.49 17.22
C GLU A 417 -1.85 4.47 17.65
N LEU A 418 -2.19 5.46 16.82
CA LEU A 418 -3.28 6.41 17.10
C LEU A 418 -4.65 5.74 17.22
N LEU A 419 -4.80 4.54 16.67
CA LEU A 419 -6.03 3.77 16.82
C LEU A 419 -6.25 3.32 18.26
N ASP A 420 -5.18 3.11 19.05
CA ASP A 420 -5.35 2.75 20.46
C ASP A 420 -6.02 3.87 21.26
N ASN A 421 -5.82 5.13 20.86
CA ASN A 421 -6.47 6.29 21.48
C ASN A 421 -7.99 6.29 21.25
N LEU A 422 -8.49 5.64 20.20
CA LEU A 422 -9.94 5.54 19.92
C LEU A 422 -10.70 4.69 20.95
N LYS A 423 -10.00 3.95 21.83
CA LYS A 423 -10.64 3.22 22.94
C LYS A 423 -11.16 4.15 24.02
N ASP A 424 -10.57 5.33 24.14
CA ASP A 424 -10.87 6.25 25.20
C ASP A 424 -12.14 7.06 24.84
N PRO A 425 -13.22 6.96 25.63
CA PRO A 425 -14.40 7.80 25.45
C PRO A 425 -14.06 9.29 25.49
N GLU A 426 -13.07 9.68 26.29
CA GLU A 426 -12.61 11.07 26.35
C GLU A 426 -12.01 11.51 25.01
N PHE A 427 -11.33 10.59 24.32
CA PHE A 427 -10.70 10.88 23.03
C PHE A 427 -11.71 11.09 21.92
N THR A 428 -12.71 10.22 21.81
CA THR A 428 -13.62 10.22 20.65
C THR A 428 -14.90 11.03 20.86
N ASP A 429 -15.31 11.15 22.12
CA ASP A 429 -16.69 11.39 22.48
C ASP A 429 -16.86 12.46 23.57
N LEU A 430 -15.78 12.75 24.32
CA LEU A 430 -15.74 13.57 25.55
C LEU A 430 -16.77 13.04 26.56
N ASP A 431 -16.30 12.40 27.63
CA ASP A 431 -17.09 11.48 28.46
C ASP A 431 -18.45 12.08 28.93
N LEU A 432 -19.56 11.54 28.44
CA LEU A 432 -20.91 11.96 28.84
C LEU A 432 -21.36 11.18 30.09
N PRO A 433 -22.04 11.82 31.06
CA PRO A 433 -22.53 11.14 32.25
C PRO A 433 -23.44 9.94 31.93
N ARG A 434 -23.27 8.84 32.68
CA ARG A 434 -24.11 7.64 32.55
C ARG A 434 -25.61 7.99 32.65
N GLY A 435 -26.38 7.59 31.64
CA GLY A 435 -27.84 7.82 31.57
C GLY A 435 -28.29 8.79 30.47
N PHE A 436 -27.36 9.51 29.83
CA PHE A 436 -27.66 10.38 28.67
C PHE A 436 -27.99 9.61 27.37
N MET A 437 -27.66 8.32 27.29
CA MET A 437 -27.74 7.49 26.05
C MET A 437 -29.17 6.99 25.69
N SER A 438 -30.23 7.59 26.24
CA SER A 438 -31.62 7.10 26.03
C SER A 438 -32.31 7.73 24.81
N ASP A 439 -31.88 8.92 24.37
CA ASP A 439 -32.40 9.63 23.20
C ASP A 439 -31.24 10.03 22.27
N PRO A 440 -31.15 9.44 21.06
CA PRO A 440 -30.07 9.72 20.10
C PRO A 440 -29.96 11.17 19.64
N GLU A 441 -31.08 11.90 19.55
CA GLU A 441 -31.08 13.29 19.09
C GLU A 441 -30.55 14.22 20.19
N VAL A 442 -31.00 13.99 21.43
CA VAL A 442 -30.49 14.70 22.61
C VAL A 442 -29.01 14.42 22.83
N GLU A 443 -28.58 13.17 22.65
CA GLU A 443 -27.17 12.78 22.72
C GLU A 443 -26.32 13.53 21.69
N SER A 444 -26.75 13.58 20.42
CA SER A 444 -26.04 14.32 19.36
C SER A 444 -25.92 15.82 19.67
N ILE A 445 -26.96 16.43 20.23
CA ILE A 445 -26.93 17.84 20.64
C ILE A 445 -25.96 18.04 21.81
N ALA A 446 -26.02 17.17 22.82
CA ALA A 446 -25.14 17.25 23.98
C ALA A 446 -23.66 17.07 23.59
N ARG A 447 -23.35 16.11 22.71
CA ARG A 447 -21.99 15.87 22.20
C ARG A 447 -21.43 17.06 21.43
N ARG A 448 -22.24 17.66 20.55
CA ARG A 448 -21.87 18.89 19.84
C ARG A 448 -21.60 20.04 20.81
N GLY A 449 -22.49 20.23 21.79
CA GLY A 449 -22.33 21.24 22.82
C GLY A 449 -21.05 21.05 23.63
N LEU A 450 -20.80 19.82 24.10
CA LEU A 450 -19.62 19.48 24.91
C LEU A 450 -18.33 19.62 24.11
N ALA A 451 -18.27 19.08 22.89
CA ALA A 451 -17.10 19.19 22.03
C ALA A 451 -16.77 20.65 21.70
N ARG A 452 -17.78 21.46 21.40
CA ARG A 452 -17.61 22.90 21.22
C ARG A 452 -17.05 23.54 22.49
N VAL A 453 -17.68 23.33 23.66
CA VAL A 453 -17.24 23.95 24.92
C VAL A 453 -15.81 23.55 25.25
N TYR A 454 -15.52 22.26 25.20
CA TYR A 454 -14.19 21.72 25.47
C TYR A 454 -13.13 22.32 24.54
N TRP A 455 -13.31 22.23 23.23
CA TRP A 455 -12.26 22.62 22.27
C TRP A 455 -12.14 24.12 22.00
N THR A 456 -13.20 24.89 22.22
CA THR A 456 -13.19 26.34 21.95
C THR A 456 -13.09 27.20 23.20
N PHE A 457 -13.37 26.65 24.40
CA PHE A 457 -13.32 27.40 25.66
C PHE A 457 -12.44 26.74 26.73
N GLU A 458 -12.66 25.48 27.10
CA GLU A 458 -11.94 24.84 28.22
C GLU A 458 -10.48 24.53 27.87
N MET A 459 -10.25 23.92 26.71
CA MET A 459 -8.95 23.60 26.16
C MET A 459 -8.31 24.86 25.54
N SER A 460 -8.11 25.86 26.41
CA SER A 460 -7.47 27.13 26.07
C SER A 460 -5.96 26.98 25.87
N VAL A 461 -5.32 28.01 25.32
CA VAL A 461 -3.85 28.05 25.15
C VAL A 461 -3.13 27.82 26.49
N GLU A 462 -3.66 28.38 27.58
CA GLU A 462 -3.03 28.25 28.90
C GLU A 462 -3.18 26.83 29.47
N GLU A 463 -4.37 26.24 29.31
CA GLU A 463 -4.63 24.86 29.75
C GLU A 463 -3.75 23.86 28.99
N MET A 464 -3.69 23.98 27.66
CA MET A 464 -2.84 23.11 26.84
C MET A 464 -1.36 23.24 27.22
N LYS A 465 -0.87 24.44 27.56
CA LYS A 465 0.51 24.64 28.05
C LYS A 465 0.73 23.90 29.37
N GLY A 466 -0.23 23.96 30.29
CA GLY A 466 -0.20 23.22 31.55
C GLY A 466 -0.07 21.71 31.32
N LEU A 467 -0.93 21.15 30.47
CA LEU A 467 -0.93 19.73 30.14
C LEU A 467 0.37 19.26 29.48
N ILE A 468 0.94 20.05 28.56
CA ILE A 468 2.23 19.72 27.93
C ILE A 468 3.36 19.78 28.96
N ALA A 469 3.33 20.74 29.88
CA ALA A 469 4.37 20.90 30.90
C ALA A 469 4.44 19.73 31.89
N GLU A 470 3.36 18.95 32.04
CA GLU A 470 3.37 17.70 32.84
C GLU A 470 4.13 16.56 32.15
N ILE A 471 4.36 16.64 30.84
CA ILE A 471 5.08 15.61 30.09
C ILE A 471 6.59 15.87 30.23
N PRO A 472 7.35 14.94 30.81
CA PRO A 472 8.78 15.15 31.04
C PRO A 472 9.52 15.26 29.70
N ALA A 473 10.27 16.34 29.54
CA ALA A 473 11.20 16.55 28.45
C ALA A 473 12.56 16.98 29.01
N THR A 474 13.63 16.39 28.47
CA THR A 474 15.00 16.56 28.96
C THR A 474 15.70 17.79 28.37
N ASP A 475 15.42 18.11 27.11
CA ASP A 475 15.97 19.28 26.43
C ASP A 475 15.01 19.82 25.35
N ALA A 476 15.46 20.81 24.58
CA ALA A 476 14.66 21.41 23.52
C ALA A 476 14.34 20.47 22.34
N ASN A 477 15.20 19.46 22.07
CA ASN A 477 14.89 18.43 21.05
C ASN A 477 13.76 17.52 21.53
N ASP A 478 13.92 17.02 22.75
CA ASP A 478 12.95 16.13 23.40
C ASP A 478 11.60 16.84 23.53
N THR A 479 11.61 18.12 23.89
CA THR A 479 10.40 18.96 23.91
C THR A 479 9.75 19.05 22.53
N ALA A 480 10.52 19.28 21.46
CA ALA A 480 9.95 19.36 20.11
C ALA A 480 9.31 18.05 19.66
N GLU A 481 9.89 16.91 20.03
CA GLU A 481 9.30 15.59 19.77
C GLU A 481 8.04 15.34 20.61
N VAL A 482 8.09 15.60 21.92
CA VAL A 482 6.94 15.48 22.83
C VAL A 482 5.77 16.33 22.35
N VAL A 483 6.02 17.61 22.06
CA VAL A 483 5.00 18.55 21.59
C VAL A 483 4.47 18.12 20.22
N ARG A 484 5.31 17.63 19.31
CA ARG A 484 4.86 17.11 18.01
C ARG A 484 3.93 15.91 18.17
N ASN A 485 4.29 14.94 19.00
CA ASN A 485 3.47 13.75 19.21
C ASN A 485 2.14 14.13 19.88
N TRP A 486 2.18 14.96 20.93
CA TRP A 486 0.98 15.44 21.62
C TRP A 486 0.06 16.25 20.70
N SER A 487 0.63 17.15 19.89
CA SER A 487 -0.16 17.95 18.94
C SER A 487 -0.72 17.12 17.79
N ASN A 488 -0.03 16.07 17.35
CA ASN A 488 -0.57 15.13 16.37
C ASN A 488 -1.76 14.36 16.94
N ASP A 489 -1.68 13.90 18.19
CA ASP A 489 -2.77 13.22 18.88
C ASP A 489 -4.00 14.13 19.01
N LYS A 490 -3.81 15.38 19.45
CA LYS A 490 -4.91 16.34 19.58
C LYS A 490 -5.47 16.80 18.24
N ALA A 491 -4.63 17.00 17.22
CA ALA A 491 -5.09 17.32 15.87
C ALA A 491 -5.92 16.17 15.26
N PHE A 492 -5.51 14.92 15.52
CA PHE A 492 -6.27 13.74 15.14
C PHE A 492 -7.61 13.69 15.89
N GLN A 493 -7.61 13.96 17.19
CA GLN A 493 -8.81 14.05 18.04
C GLN A 493 -9.81 15.10 17.51
N ILE A 494 -9.35 16.32 17.24
CA ILE A 494 -10.17 17.40 16.65
C ILE A 494 -10.73 16.95 15.29
N GLY A 495 -9.90 16.32 14.45
CA GLY A 495 -10.32 15.77 13.16
C GLY A 495 -11.44 14.74 13.28
N MET A 496 -11.38 13.86 14.29
CA MET A 496 -12.44 12.89 14.58
C MET A 496 -13.77 13.56 14.96
N HIS A 497 -13.72 14.62 15.77
CA HIS A 497 -14.93 15.38 16.11
C HIS A 497 -15.53 16.08 14.88
N VAL A 498 -14.72 16.51 13.90
CA VAL A 498 -15.24 17.03 12.63
C VAL A 498 -15.91 15.94 11.80
N VAL A 499 -15.27 14.76 11.67
CA VAL A 499 -15.82 13.60 10.94
C VAL A 499 -17.18 13.18 11.50
N ARG A 500 -17.32 13.18 12.82
CA ARG A 500 -18.57 12.83 13.53
C ARG A 500 -19.63 13.94 13.53
N GLY A 501 -19.31 15.12 13.01
CA GLY A 501 -20.19 16.28 13.08
C GLY A 501 -20.35 16.87 14.49
N ASN A 502 -19.43 16.53 15.41
CA ASN A 502 -19.36 17.09 16.76
C ASN A 502 -18.80 18.52 16.77
N LEU A 503 -17.90 18.85 15.82
CA LEU A 503 -17.39 20.19 15.59
C LEU A 503 -17.68 20.66 14.16
N SER A 504 -18.06 21.92 14.01
CA SER A 504 -18.04 22.59 12.71
C SER A 504 -16.61 22.91 12.26
N ALA A 505 -16.44 23.20 10.97
CA ALA A 505 -15.14 23.57 10.42
C ALA A 505 -14.53 24.81 11.11
N ASP A 506 -15.35 25.79 11.49
CA ASP A 506 -14.88 27.03 12.15
C ASP A 506 -14.51 26.81 13.62
N GLU A 507 -15.26 25.98 14.34
CA GLU A 507 -14.91 25.60 15.71
C GLU A 507 -13.61 24.78 15.73
N ALA A 508 -13.45 23.84 14.79
CA ALA A 508 -12.23 23.07 14.63
C ALA A 508 -11.02 23.97 14.26
N ARG A 509 -11.22 24.99 13.41
CA ARG A 509 -10.18 25.97 13.06
C ARG A 509 -9.67 26.73 14.27
N THR A 510 -10.57 27.08 15.19
CA THR A 510 -10.23 27.73 16.45
C THR A 510 -9.38 26.81 17.33
N ALA A 511 -9.82 25.55 17.50
CA ALA A 511 -9.11 24.54 18.29
C ALA A 511 -7.72 24.22 17.73
N LEU A 512 -7.62 24.02 16.42
CA LEU A 512 -6.34 23.78 15.74
C LEU A 512 -5.40 24.98 15.82
N SER A 513 -5.93 26.20 15.83
CA SER A 513 -5.12 27.42 15.96
C SER A 513 -4.56 27.57 17.37
N ASN A 514 -5.36 27.29 18.40
CA ASN A 514 -4.89 27.20 19.79
C ASN A 514 -3.78 26.16 19.91
N LEU A 515 -4.03 24.96 19.37
CA LEU A 515 -3.10 23.84 19.41
C LEU A 515 -1.76 24.19 18.75
N ALA A 516 -1.80 24.83 17.58
CA ALA A 516 -0.62 25.22 16.85
C ALA A 516 0.19 26.30 17.59
N GLU A 517 -0.49 27.33 18.11
CA GLU A 517 0.13 28.42 18.87
C GLU A 517 0.82 27.91 20.14
N VAL A 518 0.16 27.02 20.88
CA VAL A 518 0.74 26.36 22.05
C VAL A 518 1.97 25.55 21.66
N SER A 519 1.85 24.73 20.60
CA SER A 519 2.94 23.87 20.17
C SER A 519 4.20 24.67 19.83
N ILE A 520 4.03 25.77 19.11
CA ILE A 520 5.12 26.68 18.75
C ILE A 520 5.68 27.35 20.00
N ALA A 521 4.84 27.97 20.83
CA ALA A 521 5.27 28.71 22.00
C ALA A 521 6.05 27.84 22.99
N THR A 522 5.62 26.59 23.21
CA THR A 522 6.30 25.66 24.12
C THR A 522 7.67 25.24 23.61
N VAL A 523 7.82 24.98 22.31
CA VAL A 523 9.12 24.64 21.71
C VAL A 523 10.07 25.84 21.74
N LEU A 524 9.58 27.05 21.47
CA LEU A 524 10.41 28.26 21.55
C LEU A 524 10.85 28.54 22.99
N ALA A 525 9.95 28.37 23.97
CA ALA A 525 10.27 28.53 25.38
C ALA A 525 11.33 27.53 25.85
N SER A 526 11.24 26.26 25.45
CA SER A 526 12.23 25.24 25.83
C SER A 526 13.60 25.48 25.21
N VAL A 527 13.66 26.00 23.98
CA VAL A 527 14.93 26.44 23.37
C VAL A 527 15.59 27.53 24.20
N VAL A 528 14.84 28.52 24.68
CA VAL A 528 15.39 29.57 25.55
C VAL A 528 15.87 28.98 26.87
N ALA A 529 15.08 28.10 27.50
CA ALA A 529 15.45 27.48 28.76
C ALA A 529 16.73 26.63 28.64
N ASP A 530 16.84 25.80 27.61
CA ASP A 530 18.02 24.97 27.33
C ASP A 530 19.23 25.82 26.95
N PHE A 531 19.02 26.94 26.26
CA PHE A 531 20.10 27.90 25.98
C PHE A 531 20.64 28.51 27.28
N VAL A 532 19.75 28.95 28.17
CA VAL A 532 20.11 29.56 29.45
C VAL A 532 20.79 28.56 30.38
N ASP A 533 20.33 27.31 30.43
CA ASP A 533 20.94 26.26 31.25
C ASP A 533 22.38 25.95 30.80
N ARG A 534 22.61 25.89 29.48
CA ARG A 534 23.93 25.55 28.92
C ARG A 534 24.92 26.71 28.91
N ARG A 535 24.46 27.95 28.77
CA ARG A 535 25.32 29.12 28.52
C ARG A 535 25.19 30.25 29.54
N GLY A 536 24.23 30.16 30.46
CA GLY A 536 23.87 31.24 31.36
C GLY A 536 22.85 32.20 30.74
N PRO A 537 22.42 33.23 31.50
CA PRO A 537 21.41 34.19 31.06
C PRO A 537 21.76 34.83 29.72
N VAL A 538 20.75 35.09 28.89
CA VAL A 538 20.90 35.82 27.62
C VAL A 538 21.47 37.21 27.95
N SER A 539 22.73 37.43 27.58
CA SER A 539 23.49 38.61 28.00
C SER A 539 23.66 39.63 26.88
N GLU A 540 23.50 39.20 25.62
CA GLU A 540 23.66 40.03 24.43
C GLU A 540 22.47 39.91 23.45
N GLY A 541 21.56 40.90 23.54
CA GLY A 541 20.41 41.07 22.63
C GLY A 541 19.25 40.12 22.91
N GLY A 542 18.07 40.43 22.37
CA GLY A 542 16.93 39.50 22.42
C GLY A 542 16.54 38.97 21.05
N ALA A 543 15.52 38.11 21.07
CA ALA A 543 14.98 37.44 19.90
C ALA A 543 13.45 37.42 19.95
N ALA A 544 12.81 37.53 18.80
CA ALA A 544 11.37 37.43 18.65
C ALA A 544 10.98 36.52 17.47
N ALA A 545 9.84 35.87 17.57
CA ALA A 545 9.22 35.07 16.52
C ALA A 545 7.87 35.68 16.11
N ILE A 546 7.75 36.01 14.83
CA ILE A 546 6.56 36.61 14.23
C ILE A 546 5.93 35.58 13.30
N LEU A 547 4.64 35.33 13.47
CA LEU A 547 3.85 34.50 12.56
C LEU A 547 3.36 35.29 11.37
N LEU A 548 3.33 34.63 10.21
CA LEU A 548 2.73 35.10 8.98
C LEU A 548 1.62 34.13 8.48
N GLY A 549 0.87 34.56 7.47
CA GLY A 549 -0.13 33.74 6.78
C GLY A 549 -1.32 33.28 7.63
N ASP A 550 -1.85 32.10 7.30
CA ASP A 550 -3.07 31.54 7.92
C ASP A 550 -2.95 31.36 9.43
N LEU A 551 -1.77 30.99 9.91
CA LEU A 551 -1.55 30.75 11.32
C LEU A 551 -1.57 32.05 12.13
N ALA A 552 -1.07 33.15 11.54
CA ALA A 552 -1.16 34.47 12.12
C ALA A 552 -2.62 34.93 12.25
N GLY A 553 -3.44 34.63 11.24
CA GLY A 553 -4.89 34.88 11.20
C GLY A 553 -5.75 33.95 12.06
N ARG A 554 -5.16 32.97 12.75
CA ARG A 554 -5.89 31.93 13.51
C ARG A 554 -6.82 31.08 12.62
N GLU A 555 -6.35 30.80 11.40
CA GLU A 555 -7.07 30.01 10.40
C GLU A 555 -6.45 28.61 10.21
N ALA A 556 -5.91 28.03 11.28
CA ALA A 556 -5.23 26.74 11.22
C ALA A 556 -6.15 25.60 10.77
N HIS A 557 -5.59 24.72 9.96
CA HIS A 557 -6.20 23.50 9.47
C HIS A 557 -5.13 22.41 9.39
N PRO A 558 -5.48 21.11 9.26
CA PRO A 558 -4.46 20.06 9.19
C PRO A 558 -3.51 20.27 7.99
N GLY A 559 -2.22 20.33 8.28
CA GLY A 559 -1.16 20.65 7.32
C GLY A 559 -0.97 22.15 7.05
N VAL A 560 -1.35 23.03 7.98
CA VAL A 560 -1.16 24.49 7.84
C VAL A 560 0.33 24.82 7.72
N ALA A 561 0.68 25.76 6.85
CA ALA A 561 2.06 26.25 6.76
C ALA A 561 2.42 27.06 8.02
N ALA A 562 3.61 26.82 8.54
CA ALA A 562 4.15 27.57 9.67
C ALA A 562 5.21 28.55 9.14
N ASP A 563 4.75 29.74 8.75
CA ASP A 563 5.60 30.78 8.18
C ASP A 563 6.06 31.73 9.28
N PHE A 564 7.38 31.90 9.41
CA PHE A 564 8.01 32.64 10.49
C PHE A 564 8.94 33.73 10.01
N LEU A 565 8.90 34.85 10.73
CA LEU A 565 9.93 35.86 10.70
C LEU A 565 10.59 35.92 12.09
N PHE A 566 11.85 35.49 12.17
CA PHE A 566 12.67 35.56 13.37
C PHE A 566 13.53 36.83 13.35
N VAL A 567 13.46 37.59 14.43
CA VAL A 567 14.12 38.90 14.53
C VAL A 567 15.02 38.93 15.75
N HIS A 568 16.26 39.42 15.60
CA HIS A 568 17.20 39.55 16.71
C HIS A 568 17.88 40.92 16.78
N ASP A 569 18.27 41.36 17.98
CA ASP A 569 18.94 42.66 18.18
C ASP A 569 20.47 42.63 18.02
N GLY A 570 21.06 41.45 17.84
CA GLY A 570 22.50 41.34 17.58
C GLY A 570 22.93 39.91 17.23
N PRO A 571 24.08 39.73 16.54
CA PRO A 571 24.58 38.42 16.11
C PRO A 571 25.11 37.55 17.26
N GLY A 572 25.09 38.06 18.50
CA GLY A 572 25.45 37.35 19.73
C GLY A 572 24.42 36.29 20.12
N ASP A 573 23.85 36.38 21.32
CA ASP A 573 22.91 35.37 21.81
C ASP A 573 21.59 35.36 21.04
N GLY A 574 21.06 36.55 20.67
CA GLY A 574 19.80 36.68 19.92
C GLY A 574 19.80 35.99 18.53
N GLY A 575 20.86 36.20 17.73
CA GLY A 575 20.99 35.54 16.42
C GLY A 575 21.12 34.02 16.53
N ARG A 576 21.82 33.52 17.56
CA ARG A 576 21.94 32.09 17.84
C ARG A 576 20.62 31.47 18.27
N LEU A 577 19.85 32.16 19.11
CA LEU A 577 18.51 31.73 19.50
C LEU A 577 17.59 31.59 18.29
N CYS A 578 17.60 32.55 17.36
CA CYS A 578 16.79 32.46 16.14
C CYS A 578 17.16 31.25 15.27
N ALA A 579 18.45 30.93 15.15
CA ALA A 579 18.90 29.74 14.43
C ALA A 579 18.43 28.45 15.13
N LEU A 580 18.48 28.40 16.47
CA LEU A 580 17.98 27.26 17.25
C LEU A 580 16.45 27.11 17.16
N PHE A 581 15.71 28.22 17.16
CA PHE A 581 14.27 28.20 16.95
C PHE A 581 13.92 27.56 15.61
N LEU A 582 14.57 27.98 14.52
CA LEU A 582 14.35 27.42 13.20
C LEU A 582 14.63 25.90 13.16
N ASP A 583 15.73 25.47 13.78
CA ASP A 583 16.09 24.05 13.86
C ASP A 583 15.02 23.22 14.60
N LYS A 584 14.59 23.66 15.80
CA LYS A 584 13.59 22.92 16.59
C LYS A 584 12.19 22.95 16.00
N LEU A 585 11.78 24.06 15.38
CA LEU A 585 10.50 24.11 14.66
C LEU A 585 10.51 23.24 13.41
N THR A 586 11.67 23.06 12.76
CA THR A 586 11.78 22.07 11.69
C THR A 586 11.48 20.67 12.24
N GLY A 587 12.01 20.32 13.41
CA GLY A 587 11.68 19.07 14.11
C GLY A 587 10.20 18.93 14.50
N LEU A 588 9.55 20.02 14.93
CA LEU A 588 8.12 20.07 15.26
C LEU A 588 7.22 19.83 14.04
N THR A 589 7.60 20.40 12.89
CA THR A 589 6.79 20.35 11.65
C THR A 589 7.04 19.10 10.79
N GLN A 590 8.21 18.46 10.95
CA GLN A 590 8.51 17.19 10.29
C GLN A 590 7.62 16.08 10.86
N ASN A 591 6.88 15.37 10.00
CA ASN A 591 5.92 14.35 10.42
C ASN A 591 4.86 14.90 11.41
N SER A 592 4.26 16.05 11.06
CA SER A 592 3.10 16.60 11.75
C SER A 592 1.81 16.44 10.93
N LEU A 593 0.70 16.13 11.61
CA LEU A 593 -0.65 16.21 11.06
C LEU A 593 -1.14 17.65 11.04
N LEU A 594 -0.69 18.46 12.00
CA LEU A 594 -1.10 19.85 12.18
C LEU A 594 -0.36 20.77 11.22
N PHE A 595 0.96 20.62 11.08
CA PHE A 595 1.81 21.50 10.28
C PHE A 595 2.25 20.88 8.95
N SER A 596 2.37 21.72 7.92
CA SER A 596 3.15 21.37 6.72
C SER A 596 4.64 21.32 7.07
N PRO A 597 5.42 20.35 6.53
CA PRO A 597 6.86 20.33 6.72
C PRO A 597 7.50 21.62 6.21
N VAL A 598 8.42 22.19 6.99
CA VAL A 598 9.29 23.28 6.55
C VAL A 598 10.58 22.68 5.97
N PRO A 599 10.83 22.78 4.65
CA PRO A 599 12.07 22.30 4.07
C PRO A 599 13.25 23.19 4.48
N HIS A 600 14.42 22.60 4.71
CA HIS A 600 15.64 23.36 5.00
C HIS A 600 15.97 24.33 3.85
N GLY A 601 16.25 25.59 4.18
CA GLY A 601 16.68 26.61 3.22
C GLY A 601 15.56 27.26 2.40
N THR A 602 14.33 27.33 2.91
CA THR A 602 13.20 27.96 2.23
C THR A 602 12.95 29.40 2.65
N GLU A 603 12.35 30.20 1.77
CA GLU A 603 11.90 31.58 2.04
C GLU A 603 10.75 31.69 3.07
N ARG A 604 10.23 30.56 3.58
CA ARG A 604 9.11 30.52 4.53
C ARG A 604 9.50 30.89 5.96
N CYS A 605 10.77 30.69 6.31
CA CYS A 605 11.31 31.08 7.61
C CYS A 605 12.53 31.97 7.41
N VAL A 606 12.40 33.25 7.74
CA VAL A 606 13.46 34.25 7.57
C VAL A 606 14.04 34.61 8.93
N VAL A 607 15.37 34.69 9.03
CA VAL A 607 16.07 35.22 10.21
C VAL A 607 16.75 36.53 9.82
N LEU A 608 16.46 37.62 10.53
CA LEU A 608 17.06 38.93 10.24
C LEU A 608 17.34 39.76 11.49
N PRO A 609 18.33 40.67 11.44
CA PRO A 609 18.58 41.61 12.52
C PRO A 609 17.47 42.68 12.57
N SER A 610 17.19 43.22 13.74
CA SER A 610 16.12 44.21 13.94
C SER A 610 16.33 45.50 13.15
N SER A 611 17.55 45.81 12.74
CA SER A 611 17.88 46.90 11.81
C SER A 611 17.19 46.75 10.45
N ASP A 612 17.03 45.51 9.98
CA ASP A 612 16.58 45.20 8.63
C ASP A 612 15.07 44.94 8.59
N LEU A 613 14.42 44.96 9.76
CA LEU A 613 13.00 44.66 9.94
C LEU A 613 12.10 45.58 9.11
N ALA A 614 12.38 46.88 9.10
CA ALA A 614 11.59 47.86 8.36
C ALA A 614 11.67 47.69 6.84
N GLU A 615 12.86 47.36 6.32
CA GLU A 615 13.06 47.10 4.90
C GLU A 615 12.36 45.80 4.49
N HIS A 616 12.51 44.74 5.29
CA HIS A 616 11.84 43.47 5.03
C HIS A 616 10.31 43.59 5.08
N CYS A 617 9.75 44.29 6.08
CA CYS A 617 8.32 44.54 6.18
C CYS A 617 7.79 45.34 4.99
N ARG A 618 8.52 46.35 4.48
CA ARG A 618 8.14 47.08 3.26
C ARG A 618 8.12 46.17 2.03
N SER A 619 9.12 45.30 1.88
CA SER A 619 9.16 44.30 0.80
C SER A 619 7.97 43.32 0.87
N VAL A 620 7.68 42.79 2.05
CA VAL A 620 6.55 41.88 2.29
C VAL A 620 5.22 42.61 2.09
N GLY A 621 5.09 43.86 2.55
CA GLY A 621 3.90 44.68 2.34
C GLY A 621 3.61 44.94 0.85
N ALA A 622 4.65 45.19 0.06
CA ALA A 622 4.53 45.39 -1.39
C ALA A 622 4.15 44.11 -2.14
N ALA A 623 4.66 42.94 -1.74
CA ALA A 623 4.43 41.67 -2.42
C ALA A 623 3.20 40.89 -1.89
N ARG A 624 2.91 40.99 -0.59
CA ARG A 624 1.92 40.21 0.17
C ARG A 624 1.28 41.04 1.30
N GLY A 625 0.81 42.24 0.99
CA GLY A 625 0.15 43.16 1.94
C GLY A 625 -0.87 42.52 2.89
N PRO A 626 -1.79 41.65 2.42
CA PRO A 626 -2.74 40.94 3.29
C PRO A 626 -2.10 40.05 4.35
N ASP A 627 -0.96 39.41 4.08
CA ASP A 627 -0.28 38.56 5.07
C ASP A 627 0.29 39.40 6.22
N LEU A 628 0.77 40.61 5.91
CA LEU A 628 1.29 41.55 6.90
C LEU A 628 0.17 42.11 7.81
N THR A 629 -1.08 42.19 7.33
CA THR A 629 -2.22 42.64 8.17
C THR A 629 -2.53 41.69 9.33
N ARG A 630 -2.27 40.40 9.13
CA ARG A 630 -2.54 39.33 10.11
C ARG A 630 -1.33 39.02 10.97
N ALA A 631 -0.15 39.43 10.53
CA ALA A 631 1.13 39.10 11.15
C ALA A 631 1.19 39.53 12.62
N ARG A 632 1.63 38.66 13.51
CA ARG A 632 1.71 38.94 14.96
C ARG A 632 2.93 38.33 15.61
N CYS A 633 3.52 39.04 16.56
CA CYS A 633 4.56 38.49 17.43
C CYS A 633 3.92 37.46 18.38
N VAL A 634 4.44 36.23 18.40
CA VAL A 634 3.94 35.14 19.25
C VAL A 634 4.91 34.70 20.33
N PHE A 635 6.17 35.13 20.24
CA PHE A 635 7.20 34.80 21.21
C PHE A 635 8.28 35.88 21.22
N GLU A 636 8.74 36.27 22.40
CA GLU A 636 9.79 37.26 22.61
C GLU A 636 10.63 36.89 23.84
N THR A 637 11.94 37.08 23.77
CA THR A 637 12.88 36.80 24.87
C THR A 637 14.02 37.81 24.91
N GLY A 638 14.57 38.03 26.11
CA GLY A 638 15.56 39.06 26.42
C GLY A 638 14.95 40.40 26.86
N ASP A 639 15.80 41.36 27.25
CA ASP A 639 15.37 42.69 27.72
C ASP A 639 14.94 43.66 26.59
N SER A 640 15.06 43.21 25.34
CA SER A 640 14.74 43.99 24.15
C SER A 640 13.25 43.95 23.80
N ARG A 641 12.64 45.10 23.49
CA ARG A 641 11.24 45.22 22.99
C ARG A 641 11.16 45.08 21.47
N ILE A 642 11.57 43.95 20.91
CA ILE A 642 11.51 43.64 19.48
C ILE A 642 10.06 43.49 18.99
N GLY A 643 9.18 42.86 19.77
CA GLY A 643 7.77 42.67 19.41
C GLY A 643 7.03 44.01 19.24
N GLY A 644 7.24 44.94 20.16
CA GLY A 644 6.69 46.30 20.08
C GLY A 644 7.21 47.08 18.86
N ARG A 645 8.51 46.96 18.57
CA ARG A 645 9.12 47.57 17.36
C ARG A 645 8.56 46.97 16.07
N PHE A 646 8.32 45.66 16.04
CA PHE A 646 7.64 45.03 14.92
C PHE A 646 6.22 45.60 14.72
N ASP A 647 5.44 45.76 15.78
CA ASP A 647 4.09 46.30 15.67
C ASP A 647 4.06 47.78 15.22
N GLU A 648 5.06 48.58 15.60
CA GLU A 648 5.26 49.95 15.10
C GLU A 648 5.59 49.95 13.61
N VAL A 649 6.62 49.20 13.20
CA VAL A 649 7.00 49.04 11.79
C VAL A 649 5.84 48.50 10.96
N ARG A 650 5.14 47.49 11.45
CA ARG A 650 3.96 46.90 10.77
C ARG A 650 2.89 47.96 10.56
N ARG A 651 2.59 48.77 11.57
CA ARG A 651 1.59 49.86 11.47
C ARG A 651 2.01 50.92 10.47
N ASP A 652 3.27 51.35 10.50
CA ASP A 652 3.80 52.36 9.58
C ASP A 652 3.74 51.84 8.13
N VAL A 653 4.24 50.63 7.88
CA VAL A 653 4.22 49.99 6.56
C VAL A 653 2.78 49.77 6.06
N LEU A 654 1.86 49.34 6.93
CA LEU A 654 0.45 49.17 6.55
C LEU A 654 -0.24 50.50 6.30
N SER A 655 0.17 51.58 6.96
CA SER A 655 -0.34 52.93 6.70
C SER A 655 0.16 53.48 5.37
N GLU A 656 1.44 53.24 5.03
CA GLU A 656 2.04 53.57 3.73
C GLU A 656 1.41 52.75 2.61
N TRP A 657 1.24 51.45 2.83
CA TRP A 657 0.59 50.52 1.88
C TRP A 657 -0.88 50.87 1.69
N GLY A 658 -1.61 51.18 2.76
CA GLY A 658 -2.99 51.64 2.71
C GLY A 658 -3.11 52.97 1.98
N ALA A 659 -2.20 53.90 2.20
CA ALA A 659 -2.16 55.17 1.49
C ALA A 659 -1.81 55.01 0.00
N SER A 660 -0.92 54.08 -0.36
CA SER A 660 -0.56 53.80 -1.76
C SER A 660 -1.64 53.02 -2.50
N THR A 661 -2.25 51.99 -1.89
CA THR A 661 -3.39 51.28 -2.47
C THR A 661 -4.61 52.17 -2.61
N VAL A 662 -4.91 53.03 -1.62
CA VAL A 662 -5.98 54.04 -1.76
C VAL A 662 -5.63 55.08 -2.83
N ALA A 663 -4.37 55.50 -2.97
CA ALA A 663 -3.96 56.43 -4.03
C ALA A 663 -3.99 55.81 -5.45
N GLU A 664 -3.70 54.52 -5.59
CA GLU A 664 -3.78 53.79 -6.87
C GLU A 664 -5.21 53.38 -7.23
N THR A 665 -6.06 53.09 -6.24
CA THR A 665 -7.45 52.66 -6.45
C THR A 665 -8.46 53.81 -6.40
N ALA A 666 -8.12 54.98 -5.83
CA ALA A 666 -9.01 56.15 -5.77
C ALA A 666 -9.51 56.62 -7.14
N PRO A 667 -8.69 56.69 -8.21
CA PRO A 667 -9.19 57.10 -9.53
C PRO A 667 -10.20 56.11 -10.12
N ASP A 668 -9.99 54.81 -9.91
CA ASP A 668 -10.85 53.74 -10.45
C ASP A 668 -12.10 53.51 -9.59
N ALA A 669 -12.00 53.68 -8.27
CA ALA A 669 -13.13 53.55 -7.35
C ALA A 669 -14.06 54.77 -7.38
N GLU A 670 -13.53 56.01 -7.55
CA GLU A 670 -14.38 57.17 -7.86
C GLU A 670 -15.03 57.01 -9.23
N ALA A 671 -14.32 56.52 -10.25
CA ALA A 671 -14.90 56.29 -11.57
C ALA A 671 -15.96 55.18 -11.60
N GLU A 672 -15.78 54.08 -10.86
CA GLU A 672 -16.79 53.03 -10.71
C GLU A 672 -17.98 53.47 -9.86
N LEU A 673 -17.76 54.27 -8.81
CA LEU A 673 -18.83 54.83 -7.98
C LEU A 673 -19.63 55.89 -8.75
N ASP A 674 -18.99 56.77 -9.53
CA ASP A 674 -19.67 57.71 -10.43
C ASP A 674 -20.40 56.95 -11.55
N ALA A 675 -19.81 55.89 -12.12
CA ALA A 675 -20.48 55.05 -13.10
C ALA A 675 -21.68 54.28 -12.53
N PHE A 676 -21.63 53.89 -11.25
CA PHE A 676 -22.74 53.25 -10.54
C PHE A 676 -23.83 54.26 -10.17
N LEU A 677 -23.48 55.46 -9.71
CA LEU A 677 -24.41 56.54 -9.37
C LEU A 677 -25.03 57.23 -10.60
N THR A 678 -24.36 57.22 -11.75
CA THR A 678 -24.91 57.73 -13.02
C THR A 678 -25.78 56.68 -13.73
N ARG A 679 -25.71 55.40 -13.31
CA ARG A 679 -26.57 54.31 -13.79
C ARG A 679 -27.78 54.03 -12.87
N ALA A 680 -27.82 54.60 -11.67
CA ALA A 680 -28.98 54.62 -10.78
C ALA A 680 -29.83 55.87 -11.05
#